data_AF-A5G705-F1
#
_entry.id   AF-A5G705-F1
#
_cell.length_a   1.000
_cell.length_b   1.000
_cell.length_c   1.000
_cell.angle_alpha   90.00
_cell.angle_beta   90.00
_cell.angle_gamma   90.00
#
_symmetry.space_group_name_H-M   'P 1'
#
loop_
_entity.id
_entity.type
_entity.pdbx_description
1 polymer ?
#
loop_
_entity_poly.entity_id
_entity_poly.type
_entity_poly.pdbx_seq_one_letter_code
_entity_poly.pdbx_strand_id
1 'polypeptide(L)'
;MRGGEQQRKTTNRKRLSGIFLAIVILSVLFGSSGVPVTLAVTLDLMHNSANPNIGTTNYGTWGTSWDCTTCHHPLTTNIKLVSSTILAKPVIFNRITSTVLDYGILGDDSRTTNATKSQNVCEVCHHRTKYHQYSSSKILPGNKNHGNRKDCVSCHAHKVGFKAGCDTCHGNPPNVATTGAGGLAEPATGATSPLSPGAHAAHVTTRLMTCAACHTGNTMPVVSNSIQMGFVANSTTFPGFVGTAAFGSFSGHTPLNTPYSFVASNTGTITRTSASYRNSCNVYCHGNWSGANRSLNPSWVAGSSQDVCGACHGTTAAKAPQTGSHNRHAATYSYTCATCHTAYTDNSHIDGNVKWALNTTDVKVTATATYKGAASGQTGAIAPSAAFGSCAGIYCHSTGTSVSTGTLTGQTATVTWGATTINCASCHGNPPAYANNSPKKNSHGLGGHSITCDNCHYAVTTNGTTVTTVANHINNAYNVTPNTSKGISFTYSYAATGGTCSSNGCHINLTWGATGVLDCVGCHGSTVAINAGPLAGTGSRRAVASEFKNTWSHKRSTSGGIPANTVVTKYDCCVCHMEGDMSSGSPNATYHKNGLIELRDPDTGATIKGVTHNGTATTAGNYTSTATDMTFARFSRDLGNASLEAAVQAIQFNLCLKCHDNNGAASTLARVPTTGTAEKPFGTTIAGAGYTGAGVTANGVLGGVTDIKAAFATTNSSYHPVLGKQNNSYTQGSRMAVPWNLAKTNGNNTQYGNLISCWDCHAPVGATGVQTSTVTAHGSAVTLRGVATVTGTPAATTNQVTFCIVCHAGYDTSTSSHHGTGSALASSTNNNMVAYMRYGCNYCHSSDINAARPRRGEDVHGFNRLAGTGTDARWPTGTTETSRPYGFIRNTVTPLFLTNHRPLTAAGELTSGSATCASANTTSPCRNGMGSYSPGGVY
;
A
#
# COMPACT_ATOMS: atom_id res chain seq x y z
N MET A 1 -20.82 -44.15 63.40
CA MET A 1 -21.79 -44.42 64.49
C MET A 1 -21.86 -43.18 65.37
N ARG A 2 -23.03 -42.80 65.91
CA ARG A 2 -23.34 -41.72 66.91
C ARG A 2 -22.34 -40.53 67.05
N GLY A 3 -22.68 -39.25 66.84
CA GLY A 3 -23.93 -38.58 66.45
C GLY A 3 -24.03 -37.17 67.08
N GLY A 4 -24.46 -36.13 66.33
CA GLY A 4 -24.52 -34.71 66.76
C GLY A 4 -23.20 -33.94 66.49
N GLU A 5 -23.09 -32.87 65.68
CA GLU A 5 -24.06 -31.95 65.02
C GLU A 5 -24.93 -31.11 65.96
N GLN A 6 -25.20 -29.80 65.75
CA GLN A 6 -24.83 -28.76 64.75
C GLN A 6 -24.61 -27.41 65.49
N GLN A 7 -24.11 -26.25 64.99
CA GLN A 7 -23.21 -25.72 63.92
C GLN A 7 -22.87 -24.25 64.42
N ARG A 8 -22.39 -23.19 63.73
CA ARG A 8 -21.98 -22.80 62.36
C ARG A 8 -20.95 -21.63 62.52
N LYS A 9 -19.77 -21.63 61.90
CA LYS A 9 -19.32 -20.79 60.74
C LYS A 9 -20.03 -19.41 60.60
N THR A 10 -19.35 -18.28 60.33
CA THR A 10 -18.25 -18.07 59.35
C THR A 10 -17.32 -16.87 59.66
N THR A 11 -16.01 -17.01 59.35
CA THR A 11 -15.02 -16.03 58.81
C THR A 11 -15.08 -14.50 59.09
N ASN A 12 -13.96 -13.75 59.20
CA ASN A 12 -12.56 -14.10 58.90
C ASN A 12 -11.52 -13.28 59.69
N ARG A 13 -10.30 -13.82 59.84
CA ARG A 13 -9.10 -13.11 60.32
C ARG A 13 -8.09 -12.93 59.18
N LYS A 14 -7.27 -11.89 59.22
CA LYS A 14 -5.86 -11.97 58.79
C LYS A 14 -4.94 -11.22 59.77
N ARG A 15 -3.74 -11.78 59.96
CA ARG A 15 -2.64 -11.22 60.78
C ARG A 15 -1.69 -10.46 59.85
N LEU A 16 -0.95 -9.47 60.37
CA LEU A 16 0.32 -9.04 59.78
C LEU A 16 1.47 -9.70 60.54
N SER A 17 2.45 -10.25 59.81
CA SER A 17 3.77 -10.66 60.31
C SER A 17 4.72 -10.81 59.13
N GLY A 18 5.84 -10.08 59.18
CA GLY A 18 7.11 -10.30 58.45
C GLY A 18 7.10 -10.68 56.96
N ILE A 19 7.50 -9.75 56.09
CA ILE A 19 8.28 -10.05 54.89
C ILE A 19 9.49 -9.11 54.84
N PHE A 20 10.68 -9.67 54.67
CA PHE A 20 11.93 -8.94 54.36
C PHE A 20 11.89 -8.48 52.90
N LEU A 21 12.54 -7.35 52.60
CA LEU A 21 12.97 -7.03 51.23
C LEU A 21 14.46 -6.63 51.24
N ALA A 22 15.27 -7.33 50.45
CA ALA A 22 16.68 -7.00 50.24
C ALA A 22 16.83 -6.00 49.07
N ILE A 23 17.81 -5.09 49.16
CA ILE A 23 18.13 -4.14 48.09
C ILE A 23 19.65 -4.17 47.83
N VAL A 24 20.01 -4.59 46.61
CA VAL A 24 21.36 -4.59 46.02
C VAL A 24 21.18 -4.75 44.50
N ILE A 25 22.02 -4.22 43.61
CA ILE A 25 23.25 -3.43 43.77
C ILE A 25 23.13 -2.13 42.91
N LEU A 26 24.16 -1.28 43.00
CA LEU A 26 24.54 -0.13 42.17
C LEU A 26 23.95 1.24 42.61
N SER A 27 24.74 2.31 42.78
CA SER A 27 26.07 2.60 42.19
C SER A 27 26.99 3.50 43.06
N VAL A 28 28.31 3.31 42.90
CA VAL A 28 29.42 4.29 42.99
C VAL A 28 29.51 5.23 44.22
N LEU A 29 30.39 4.83 45.15
CA LEU A 29 31.50 5.63 45.72
C LEU A 29 31.36 7.17 45.76
N PHE A 30 31.24 7.73 46.97
CA PHE A 30 32.26 8.64 47.56
C PHE A 30 32.17 8.56 49.10
N GLY A 31 33.30 8.67 49.79
CA GLY A 31 33.40 8.38 51.23
C GLY A 31 32.93 9.53 52.12
N SER A 32 32.33 9.20 53.27
CA SER A 32 31.97 10.15 54.32
C SER A 32 32.45 9.68 55.70
N SER A 33 33.06 10.60 56.45
CA SER A 33 33.51 10.36 57.83
C SER A 33 32.30 10.30 58.77
N GLY A 34 31.97 9.12 59.27
CA GLY A 34 30.79 8.91 60.11
C GLY A 34 30.93 9.51 61.51
N VAL A 35 30.43 10.73 61.72
CA VAL A 35 30.13 11.26 63.06
C VAL A 35 28.69 10.85 63.43
N PRO A 36 28.46 10.15 64.55
CA PRO A 36 27.12 9.71 64.93
C PRO A 36 26.29 10.89 65.45
N VAL A 37 25.38 11.41 64.62
CA VAL A 37 24.39 12.41 65.04
C VAL A 37 23.32 11.71 65.90
N THR A 38 23.51 11.72 67.22
CA THR A 38 22.47 11.34 68.17
C THR A 38 21.32 12.33 68.08
N LEU A 39 20.21 11.93 67.48
CA LEU A 39 19.04 12.78 67.29
C LEU A 39 18.32 12.98 68.63
N ALA A 40 18.74 14.00 69.39
CA ALA A 40 18.13 14.36 70.66
C ALA A 40 16.69 14.86 70.43
N VAL A 41 15.70 14.00 70.70
CA VAL A 41 14.28 14.38 70.69
C VAL A 41 14.02 15.28 71.91
N THR A 42 14.23 16.58 71.72
CA THR A 42 13.97 17.60 72.75
C THR A 42 12.47 17.68 73.03
N LEU A 43 12.03 17.02 74.09
CA LEU A 43 10.66 17.19 74.61
C LEU A 43 10.47 18.66 74.98
N ASP A 44 9.48 19.27 74.33
CA ASP A 44 9.34 20.71 74.10
C ASP A 44 8.73 21.43 75.32
N LEU A 45 9.44 21.35 76.44
CA LEU A 45 9.12 21.97 77.72
C LEU A 45 9.57 23.44 77.74
N MET A 46 8.74 24.31 78.33
CA MET A 46 9.14 25.71 78.59
C MET A 46 10.25 25.83 79.64
N HIS A 47 10.32 24.88 80.58
CA HIS A 47 11.43 24.76 81.52
C HIS A 47 12.15 23.43 81.26
N ASN A 48 13.25 23.47 80.50
CA ASN A 48 14.24 22.39 80.38
C ASN A 48 15.63 23.00 80.09
N SER A 49 16.68 22.19 80.16
CA SER A 49 18.08 22.61 79.96
C SER A 49 18.48 22.85 78.49
N ALA A 50 17.60 22.50 77.54
CA ALA A 50 17.84 22.54 76.10
C ALA A 50 17.06 23.66 75.38
N ASN A 51 16.26 24.47 76.10
CA ASN A 51 15.42 25.51 75.52
C ASN A 51 16.14 26.88 75.53
N PRO A 52 16.67 27.37 74.38
CA PRO A 52 17.45 28.60 74.34
C PRO A 52 16.62 29.88 74.56
N ASN A 53 15.29 29.78 74.60
CA ASN A 53 14.39 30.93 74.70
C ASN A 53 14.06 31.35 76.15
N ILE A 54 14.65 30.69 77.16
CA ILE A 54 14.58 31.15 78.55
C ILE A 54 15.50 32.37 78.69
N GLY A 55 14.93 33.56 78.50
CA GLY A 55 15.66 34.83 78.49
C GLY A 55 16.41 35.10 79.79
N THR A 56 17.75 35.04 79.72
CA THR A 56 18.75 35.19 80.80
C THR A 56 18.69 34.11 81.89
N THR A 57 19.79 33.36 82.02
CA THR A 57 20.02 32.26 82.98
C THR A 57 20.20 32.70 84.44
N ASN A 58 19.68 33.87 84.82
CA ASN A 58 19.92 34.58 86.10
C ASN A 58 19.54 33.80 87.37
N TYR A 59 18.88 32.64 87.25
CA TYR A 59 18.48 31.80 88.37
C TYR A 59 18.90 30.32 88.20
N GLY A 60 19.61 29.94 87.13
CA GLY A 60 20.00 28.55 86.82
C GLY A 60 19.18 27.88 85.71
N THR A 61 19.40 26.57 85.50
CA THR A 61 18.75 25.77 84.45
C THR A 61 17.89 24.63 85.01
N TRP A 62 16.82 24.28 84.29
CA TRP A 62 15.91 23.20 84.67
C TRP A 62 16.40 21.83 84.19
N GLY A 63 16.37 20.82 85.06
CA GLY A 63 17.05 19.54 84.88
C GLY A 63 18.51 19.53 85.36
N THR A 64 19.01 20.61 85.97
CA THR A 64 20.37 20.71 86.53
C THR A 64 20.41 21.46 87.86
N SER A 65 19.90 22.69 87.89
CA SER A 65 19.84 23.54 89.10
C SER A 65 18.42 23.65 89.68
N TRP A 66 17.41 23.27 88.89
CA TRP A 66 16.00 23.23 89.24
C TRP A 66 15.38 21.92 88.75
N ASP A 67 14.40 21.41 89.47
CA ASP A 67 13.74 20.14 89.18
C ASP A 67 12.32 20.08 89.77
N CYS A 68 11.71 18.90 89.75
CA CYS A 68 10.42 18.65 90.38
C CYS A 68 10.40 19.00 91.88
N THR A 69 11.49 18.75 92.63
CA THR A 69 11.57 19.06 94.07
C THR A 69 11.62 20.56 94.37
N THR A 70 12.04 21.36 93.38
CA THR A 70 12.09 22.82 93.50
C THR A 70 10.68 23.44 93.54
N CYS A 71 9.70 22.79 92.91
CA CYS A 71 8.29 23.19 92.95
C CYS A 71 7.43 22.34 93.90
N HIS A 72 7.80 21.10 94.19
CA HIS A 72 7.02 20.17 95.03
C HIS A 72 7.85 19.61 96.19
N HIS A 73 7.27 19.59 97.40
CA HIS A 73 7.91 18.98 98.56
C HIS A 73 6.91 18.12 99.34
N PRO A 74 7.21 16.83 99.63
CA PRO A 74 6.22 15.86 100.07
C PRO A 74 5.63 16.14 101.47
N LEU A 75 6.34 16.91 102.31
CA LEU A 75 5.90 17.26 103.66
C LEU A 75 5.19 18.62 103.75
N THR A 76 4.51 19.05 102.68
CA THR A 76 3.84 20.35 102.62
C THR A 76 2.33 20.26 102.85
N THR A 77 1.78 21.25 103.54
CA THR A 77 0.40 21.26 104.06
C THR A 77 -0.63 21.83 103.08
N ASN A 78 -0.34 21.84 101.77
CA ASN A 78 -1.20 22.44 100.75
C ASN A 78 -1.71 21.44 99.71
N ILE A 79 -2.80 21.80 99.03
CA ILE A 79 -3.67 20.90 98.24
C ILE A 79 -3.02 20.29 96.98
N LYS A 80 -1.77 20.65 96.65
CA LYS A 80 -1.01 20.12 95.51
C LYS A 80 0.44 19.73 95.86
N LEU A 81 0.78 19.60 97.14
CA LEU A 81 2.13 19.26 97.62
C LEU A 81 3.23 20.19 97.06
N VAL A 82 2.90 21.46 96.82
CA VAL A 82 3.84 22.47 96.31
C VAL A 82 4.74 22.95 97.44
N SER A 83 6.02 23.27 97.17
CA SER A 83 6.91 23.80 98.21
C SER A 83 6.31 25.06 98.85
N SER A 84 6.29 25.12 100.19
CA SER A 84 5.82 26.30 100.93
C SER A 84 6.74 27.52 100.76
N THR A 85 7.95 27.32 100.24
CA THR A 85 8.92 28.36 99.92
C THR A 85 9.66 28.02 98.62
N ILE A 86 9.71 28.96 97.67
CA ILE A 86 10.49 28.84 96.43
C ILE A 86 11.38 30.08 96.29
N LEU A 87 12.69 29.92 96.05
CA LEU A 87 13.70 30.99 96.09
C LEU A 87 13.60 31.89 97.34
N ALA A 88 13.50 31.28 98.52
CA ALA A 88 13.32 31.98 99.81
C ALA A 88 12.06 32.88 99.91
N LYS A 89 11.11 32.77 98.97
CA LYS A 89 9.82 33.48 98.99
C LYS A 89 8.69 32.54 99.42
N PRO A 90 7.80 32.96 100.33
CA PRO A 90 6.68 32.14 100.77
C PRO A 90 5.67 31.92 99.64
N VAL A 91 5.25 30.68 99.46
CA VAL A 91 4.19 30.27 98.53
C VAL A 91 2.99 29.81 99.33
N ILE A 92 1.83 30.39 99.04
CA ILE A 92 0.54 29.96 99.57
C ILE A 92 -0.23 29.36 98.39
N PHE A 93 -0.54 28.07 98.47
CA PHE A 93 -1.22 27.35 97.39
C PHE A 93 -2.33 26.42 97.91
N ASN A 94 -3.22 26.99 98.73
CA ASN A 94 -4.26 26.24 99.45
C ASN A 94 -5.56 26.02 98.66
N ARG A 95 -5.68 26.58 97.44
CA ARG A 95 -6.87 26.44 96.59
C ARG A 95 -6.49 26.48 95.10
N ILE A 96 -7.31 25.85 94.26
CA ILE A 96 -7.05 25.78 92.81
C ILE A 96 -7.63 27.02 92.09
N THR A 97 -8.78 27.51 92.56
CA THR A 97 -9.48 28.70 92.07
C THR A 97 -10.07 29.48 93.26
N SER A 98 -10.49 30.73 93.04
CA SER A 98 -11.17 31.54 94.08
C SER A 98 -11.98 32.67 93.45
N THR A 99 -13.15 33.01 94.01
CA THR A 99 -13.90 34.22 93.63
C THR A 99 -13.53 35.44 94.46
N VAL A 100 -13.02 35.24 95.67
CA VAL A 100 -12.66 36.29 96.65
C VAL A 100 -11.30 35.99 97.28
N LEU A 101 -10.53 37.05 97.57
CA LEU A 101 -9.15 37.10 98.09
C LEU A 101 -8.03 36.79 97.06
N ASP A 102 -6.95 37.56 97.16
CA ASP A 102 -5.82 37.64 96.21
C ASP A 102 -4.75 36.53 96.38
N TYR A 103 -4.87 35.68 97.40
CA TYR A 103 -3.84 34.73 97.82
C TYR A 103 -4.33 33.27 97.75
N GLY A 104 -3.40 32.36 97.45
CA GLY A 104 -3.62 30.92 97.58
C GLY A 104 -3.82 30.16 96.27
N ILE A 105 -3.74 30.85 95.12
CA ILE A 105 -4.11 30.41 93.77
C ILE A 105 -2.87 30.30 92.86
N LEU A 106 -3.07 29.94 91.58
CA LEU A 106 -1.98 29.89 90.59
C LEU A 106 -1.47 31.28 90.16
N GLY A 107 -2.37 32.27 90.05
CA GLY A 107 -2.04 33.66 89.71
C GLY A 107 -3.27 34.58 89.61
N ASP A 108 -3.05 35.89 89.78
CA ASP A 108 -4.06 36.94 89.54
C ASP A 108 -3.40 38.31 89.32
N ASP A 109 -3.40 38.78 88.08
CA ASP A 109 -2.82 40.07 87.67
C ASP A 109 -3.69 41.28 88.08
N SER A 110 -4.93 41.05 88.52
CA SER A 110 -5.86 42.08 89.01
C SER A 110 -5.83 42.27 90.53
N ARG A 111 -5.02 41.49 91.27
CA ARG A 111 -4.88 41.62 92.74
C ARG A 111 -4.59 43.06 93.17
N THR A 112 -5.30 43.52 94.19
CA THR A 112 -5.17 44.89 94.74
C THR A 112 -4.29 44.91 95.98
N THR A 113 -4.30 43.84 96.77
CA THR A 113 -3.39 43.66 97.90
C THR A 113 -2.06 43.05 97.43
N ASN A 114 -0.96 43.40 98.12
CA ASN A 114 0.40 42.98 97.76
C ASN A 114 0.81 43.22 96.30
N ALA A 115 0.30 44.24 95.58
CA ALA A 115 0.59 44.44 94.15
C ALA A 115 2.10 44.54 93.75
N THR A 116 3.00 44.76 94.71
CA THR A 116 4.46 44.75 94.54
C THR A 116 5.15 43.38 94.77
N LYS A 117 4.42 42.35 95.22
CA LYS A 117 4.93 41.00 95.52
C LYS A 117 3.87 39.91 95.26
N SER A 118 4.26 38.64 95.31
CA SER A 118 3.31 37.53 95.23
C SER A 118 3.69 36.36 96.12
N GLN A 119 2.70 35.52 96.39
CA GLN A 119 2.79 34.24 97.07
C GLN A 119 2.12 33.12 96.24
N ASN A 120 1.68 33.42 95.02
CA ASN A 120 1.11 32.43 94.09
C ASN A 120 2.26 31.68 93.37
N VAL A 121 2.09 30.38 93.15
CA VAL A 121 3.21 29.45 92.83
C VAL A 121 4.03 29.78 91.58
N CYS A 122 3.43 30.34 90.52
CA CYS A 122 4.17 30.76 89.33
C CYS A 122 4.77 32.17 89.49
N GLU A 123 4.02 33.06 90.15
CA GLU A 123 4.35 34.49 90.26
C GLU A 123 5.56 34.75 91.16
N VAL A 124 5.89 33.87 92.11
CA VAL A 124 7.11 34.00 92.95
C VAL A 124 8.41 34.03 92.14
N CYS A 125 8.45 33.36 90.98
CA CYS A 125 9.63 33.25 90.12
C CYS A 125 9.61 34.25 88.94
N HIS A 126 8.46 34.50 88.34
CA HIS A 126 8.38 35.31 87.12
C HIS A 126 8.28 36.83 87.40
N HIS A 127 9.24 37.61 86.91
CA HIS A 127 9.32 39.08 87.14
C HIS A 127 9.32 39.92 85.86
N ARG A 128 9.21 39.26 84.69
CA ARG A 128 9.36 39.85 83.35
C ARG A 128 8.42 39.22 82.31
N THR A 129 7.55 38.30 82.72
CA THR A 129 6.52 37.70 81.87
C THR A 129 5.45 38.73 81.51
N LYS A 130 4.78 38.56 80.37
CA LYS A 130 3.70 39.48 79.94
C LYS A 130 2.48 39.46 80.88
N TYR A 131 2.30 38.34 81.58
CA TYR A 131 1.21 37.99 82.49
C TYR A 131 1.80 37.29 83.73
N HIS A 132 1.09 37.25 84.85
CA HIS A 132 1.45 36.51 86.07
C HIS A 132 2.87 36.81 86.57
N GLN A 133 3.13 38.10 86.82
CA GLN A 133 4.37 38.56 87.44
C GLN A 133 4.28 38.62 88.96
N TYR A 134 5.43 38.53 89.63
CA TYR A 134 5.63 38.79 91.05
C TYR A 134 5.04 40.13 91.50
N SER A 135 5.12 41.17 90.66
CA SER A 135 4.43 42.44 90.91
C SER A 135 3.38 42.69 89.83
N SER A 136 2.10 42.60 90.22
CA SER A 136 0.99 43.00 89.35
C SER A 136 1.01 44.50 89.02
N SER A 137 1.69 45.33 89.81
CA SER A 137 1.95 46.75 89.48
C SER A 137 2.81 46.94 88.23
N LYS A 138 3.61 45.95 87.81
CA LYS A 138 4.48 46.02 86.62
C LYS A 138 3.81 45.48 85.35
N ILE A 139 2.56 45.04 85.44
CA ILE A 139 1.79 44.49 84.33
C ILE A 139 0.95 45.63 83.71
N LEU A 140 1.19 45.91 82.43
CA LEU A 140 0.45 46.93 81.68
C LEU A 140 -1.07 46.70 81.78
N PRO A 141 -1.92 47.75 81.90
CA PRO A 141 -3.35 47.58 82.19
C PRO A 141 -4.09 46.59 81.27
N GLY A 142 -3.86 46.65 79.96
CA GLY A 142 -4.48 45.76 78.97
C GLY A 142 -4.03 44.28 79.05
N ASN A 143 -2.98 43.97 79.80
CA ASN A 143 -2.51 42.59 80.00
C ASN A 143 -3.13 41.92 81.24
N LYS A 144 -3.73 42.67 82.18
CA LYS A 144 -4.16 42.15 83.51
C LYS A 144 -5.30 41.11 83.49
N ASN A 145 -5.81 40.73 82.32
CA ASN A 145 -6.99 39.87 82.18
C ASN A 145 -6.68 38.44 81.68
N HIS A 146 -5.41 38.03 81.66
CA HIS A 146 -5.03 36.67 81.27
C HIS A 146 -5.19 35.70 82.45
N GLY A 147 -6.07 34.71 82.34
CA GLY A 147 -6.05 33.50 83.19
C GLY A 147 -6.40 33.64 84.69
N ASN A 148 -6.46 34.85 85.25
CA ASN A 148 -6.63 35.11 86.69
C ASN A 148 -7.64 34.18 87.38
N ARG A 149 -7.27 33.65 88.56
CA ARG A 149 -8.12 32.83 89.44
C ARG A 149 -8.60 31.49 88.84
N LYS A 150 -8.10 31.05 87.68
CA LYS A 150 -8.40 29.74 87.05
C LYS A 150 -7.28 28.70 87.27
N ASP A 151 -7.60 27.43 87.00
CA ASP A 151 -6.58 26.38 86.89
C ASP A 151 -5.81 26.53 85.56
N CYS A 152 -4.54 26.95 85.63
CA CYS A 152 -3.67 27.11 84.47
C CYS A 152 -3.48 25.82 83.68
N VAL A 153 -3.60 24.61 84.27
CA VAL A 153 -3.39 23.38 83.49
C VAL A 153 -4.49 23.11 82.45
N SER A 154 -5.60 23.86 82.49
CA SER A 154 -6.61 23.87 81.44
C SER A 154 -6.12 24.45 80.10
N CYS A 155 -5.08 25.31 80.12
CA CYS A 155 -4.47 25.89 78.90
C CYS A 155 -2.96 25.63 78.79
N HIS A 156 -2.29 25.37 79.91
CA HIS A 156 -0.83 25.19 80.05
C HIS A 156 -0.55 23.83 80.70
N ALA A 157 -0.59 22.75 79.91
CA ALA A 157 -0.54 21.41 80.48
C ALA A 157 0.78 21.11 81.21
N HIS A 158 0.70 20.72 82.49
CA HIS A 158 1.87 20.47 83.36
C HIS A 158 2.86 19.46 82.74
N LYS A 159 2.37 18.43 82.04
CA LYS A 159 3.19 17.40 81.37
C LYS A 159 4.12 17.91 80.26
N VAL A 160 3.91 19.13 79.75
CA VAL A 160 4.81 19.83 78.80
C VAL A 160 5.44 21.08 79.45
N GLY A 161 5.62 21.06 80.77
CA GLY A 161 6.25 22.15 81.51
C GLY A 161 5.51 23.47 81.37
N PHE A 162 4.18 23.42 81.31
CA PHE A 162 3.29 24.59 81.14
C PHE A 162 3.41 25.33 79.79
N LYS A 163 4.01 24.70 78.75
CA LYS A 163 3.93 25.22 77.38
C LYS A 163 2.48 25.31 76.90
N ALA A 164 2.11 26.44 76.30
CA ALA A 164 0.83 26.59 75.60
C ALA A 164 0.86 25.82 74.26
N GLY A 165 -0.15 25.00 74.00
CA GLY A 165 -0.25 24.20 72.77
C GLY A 165 -1.15 24.86 71.72
N CYS A 166 -0.85 24.66 70.44
CA CYS A 166 -1.76 25.06 69.35
C CYS A 166 -3.10 24.31 69.47
N ASP A 167 -3.02 23.01 69.74
CA ASP A 167 -4.17 22.11 69.89
C ASP A 167 -5.09 22.41 71.09
N THR A 168 -4.79 23.43 71.90
CA THR A 168 -5.61 23.89 73.03
C THR A 168 -6.84 24.69 72.57
N CYS A 169 -6.78 25.39 71.43
CA CYS A 169 -7.89 26.22 70.92
C CYS A 169 -8.61 25.63 69.70
N HIS A 170 -7.88 24.89 68.85
CA HIS A 170 -8.37 24.06 67.75
C HIS A 170 -7.31 23.01 67.40
N GLY A 171 -7.69 21.87 66.85
CA GLY A 171 -6.73 20.88 66.35
C GLY A 171 -5.88 21.41 65.18
N ASN A 172 -4.69 20.85 65.02
CA ASN A 172 -3.78 21.14 63.91
C ASN A 172 -3.47 19.87 63.08
N PRO A 173 -4.31 19.52 62.07
CA PRO A 173 -5.54 20.19 61.62
C PRO A 173 -6.77 19.79 62.47
N PRO A 174 -7.89 20.54 62.37
CA PRO A 174 -9.15 20.13 62.98
C PRO A 174 -9.70 18.90 62.25
N ASN A 175 -9.96 17.81 62.98
CA ASN A 175 -10.48 16.56 62.40
C ASN A 175 -11.78 16.03 63.06
N VAL A 176 -12.26 16.67 64.13
CA VAL A 176 -13.55 16.38 64.78
C VAL A 176 -14.54 17.54 64.65
N ALA A 177 -15.83 17.21 64.68
CA ALA A 177 -16.97 18.14 64.49
C ALA A 177 -17.44 18.82 65.79
N THR A 178 -16.51 19.06 66.73
CA THR A 178 -16.73 19.76 68.00
C THR A 178 -15.78 20.96 68.07
N THR A 179 -16.09 21.99 68.86
CA THR A 179 -15.13 23.07 69.12
C THR A 179 -14.17 22.72 70.26
N GLY A 180 -13.05 23.43 70.34
CA GLY A 180 -12.04 23.29 71.39
C GLY A 180 -10.92 22.32 71.01
N ALA A 181 -10.31 21.70 72.02
CA ALA A 181 -9.05 21.00 71.85
C ALA A 181 -9.13 19.83 70.86
N GLY A 182 -8.25 19.82 69.85
CA GLY A 182 -8.28 18.86 68.73
C GLY A 182 -9.38 19.08 67.68
N GLY A 183 -10.37 19.94 67.97
CA GLY A 183 -11.53 20.22 67.11
C GLY A 183 -11.45 21.54 66.36
N LEU A 184 -12.62 22.08 66.02
CA LEU A 184 -12.78 23.42 65.47
C LEU A 184 -12.43 24.50 66.51
N ALA A 185 -12.16 25.73 66.06
CA ALA A 185 -11.83 26.83 66.95
C ALA A 185 -12.93 27.14 67.97
N GLU A 186 -12.51 27.32 69.22
CA GLU A 186 -13.30 27.81 70.35
C GLU A 186 -12.81 29.22 70.75
N PRO A 187 -13.68 30.25 70.84
CA PRO A 187 -15.11 30.24 70.49
C PRO A 187 -15.42 29.88 69.04
N ALA A 188 -16.58 29.24 68.82
CA ALA A 188 -17.03 28.83 67.50
C ALA A 188 -16.98 29.98 66.47
N THR A 189 -16.32 29.78 65.33
CA THR A 189 -16.15 30.85 64.32
C THR A 189 -17.40 31.14 63.49
N GLY A 190 -18.39 30.25 63.48
CA GLY A 190 -19.54 30.33 62.58
C GLY A 190 -19.21 30.05 61.10
N ALA A 191 -17.99 29.58 60.78
CA ALA A 191 -17.58 29.36 59.38
C ALA A 191 -18.33 28.19 58.71
N THR A 192 -18.77 27.18 59.45
CA THR A 192 -19.46 25.98 58.93
C THR A 192 -20.79 25.74 59.63
N SER A 193 -21.80 25.32 58.87
CA SER A 193 -23.09 24.85 59.38
C SER A 193 -23.56 23.65 58.52
N PRO A 194 -23.82 22.47 59.12
CA PRO A 194 -23.50 22.11 60.51
C PRO A 194 -21.99 22.24 60.80
N LEU A 195 -21.61 22.28 62.09
CA LEU A 195 -20.21 22.28 62.51
C LEU A 195 -19.49 21.08 61.87
N SER A 196 -18.45 21.36 61.09
CA SER A 196 -17.71 20.32 60.38
C SER A 196 -16.24 20.71 60.16
N PRO A 197 -15.28 19.78 60.38
CA PRO A 197 -13.90 19.98 59.95
C PRO A 197 -13.77 19.96 58.41
N GLY A 198 -14.79 19.44 57.70
CA GLY A 198 -14.78 19.36 56.24
C GLY A 198 -13.60 18.55 55.70
N ALA A 199 -13.03 19.01 54.59
CA ALA A 199 -12.00 18.29 53.85
C ALA A 199 -10.58 18.29 54.48
N HIS A 200 -10.40 18.76 55.72
CA HIS A 200 -9.08 18.81 56.37
C HIS A 200 -8.38 17.44 56.44
N ALA A 201 -9.08 16.39 56.87
CA ALA A 201 -8.52 15.04 56.93
C ALA A 201 -8.15 14.48 55.54
N ALA A 202 -8.93 14.80 54.50
CA ALA A 202 -8.62 14.37 53.14
C ALA A 202 -7.33 14.99 52.60
N HIS A 203 -7.11 16.29 52.83
CA HIS A 203 -5.90 16.97 52.37
C HIS A 203 -4.67 16.60 53.24
N VAL A 204 -4.79 16.68 54.57
CA VAL A 204 -3.63 16.50 55.46
C VAL A 204 -3.33 15.02 55.73
N THR A 205 -4.33 14.18 55.97
CA THR A 205 -4.12 12.76 56.31
C THR A 205 -4.04 11.88 55.06
N THR A 206 -4.86 12.11 54.03
CA THR A 206 -4.87 11.26 52.82
C THR A 206 -3.94 11.76 51.71
N ARG A 207 -3.73 13.08 51.56
CA ARG A 207 -2.80 13.67 50.56
C ARG A 207 -1.49 14.18 51.14
N LEU A 208 -1.27 14.05 52.45
CA LEU A 208 -0.05 14.50 53.16
C LEU A 208 0.26 16.00 52.98
N MET A 209 -0.75 16.82 52.64
CA MET A 209 -0.59 18.26 52.45
C MET A 209 -0.43 18.97 53.79
N THR A 210 0.51 19.89 53.87
CA THR A 210 0.69 20.75 55.04
C THR A 210 -0.46 21.77 55.15
N CYS A 211 -0.73 22.27 56.36
CA CYS A 211 -1.69 23.36 56.58
C CYS A 211 -1.35 24.62 55.73
N ALA A 212 -0.05 24.86 55.47
CA ALA A 212 0.39 25.96 54.61
C ALA A 212 -0.15 25.88 53.17
N ALA A 213 -0.54 24.71 52.67
CA ALA A 213 -1.10 24.59 51.31
C ALA A 213 -2.39 25.41 51.08
N CYS A 214 -3.16 25.67 52.15
CA CYS A 214 -4.34 26.53 52.13
C CYS A 214 -4.20 27.78 53.02
N HIS A 215 -3.19 27.84 53.88
CA HIS A 215 -2.95 28.90 54.86
C HIS A 215 -1.52 29.49 54.75
N THR A 216 -0.98 29.62 53.53
CA THR A 216 0.32 30.29 53.28
C THR A 216 0.27 31.77 53.69
N GLY A 217 1.40 32.29 54.17
CA GLY A 217 1.56 33.70 54.59
C GLY A 217 1.50 33.91 56.11
N ASN A 218 1.34 32.83 56.89
CA ASN A 218 1.24 32.90 58.34
C ASN A 218 2.52 32.43 59.05
N THR A 219 2.84 33.09 60.16
CA THR A 219 3.68 32.54 61.22
C THR A 219 2.79 32.22 62.41
N MET A 220 2.25 30.99 62.49
CA MET A 220 1.68 30.51 63.74
C MET A 220 2.80 30.56 64.82
N PRO A 221 2.55 31.11 66.02
CA PRO A 221 1.24 31.21 66.68
C PRO A 221 0.78 32.66 66.97
N VAL A 222 0.52 33.49 65.94
CA VAL A 222 -0.16 34.79 66.16
C VAL A 222 -1.69 34.62 66.25
N VAL A 223 -2.26 34.83 67.44
CA VAL A 223 -3.71 34.88 67.65
C VAL A 223 -4.26 36.19 67.04
N SER A 224 -4.74 36.09 65.79
CA SER A 224 -5.09 37.25 64.95
C SER A 224 -6.60 37.43 64.72
N ASN A 225 -7.44 36.51 65.22
CA ASN A 225 -8.87 36.42 64.90
C ASN A 225 -9.19 36.36 63.39
N SER A 226 -8.22 36.01 62.54
CA SER A 226 -8.39 35.92 61.09
C SER A 226 -8.26 34.47 60.61
N ILE A 227 -9.26 33.99 59.88
CA ILE A 227 -9.20 32.76 59.09
C ILE A 227 -8.49 33.12 57.78
N GLN A 228 -7.17 33.00 57.81
CA GLN A 228 -6.29 33.33 56.69
C GLN A 228 -6.41 32.27 55.58
N MET A 229 -6.57 32.72 54.34
CA MET A 229 -6.59 31.86 53.15
C MET A 229 -5.45 32.28 52.22
N GLY A 230 -4.53 31.35 51.96
CA GLY A 230 -3.38 31.55 51.10
C GLY A 230 -3.02 30.24 50.40
N PHE A 231 -3.40 30.11 49.13
CA PHE A 231 -3.19 28.87 48.37
C PHE A 231 -1.81 28.84 47.74
N VAL A 232 -1.02 27.81 48.08
CA VAL A 232 0.23 27.44 47.40
C VAL A 232 0.35 25.92 47.36
N ALA A 233 0.41 25.33 46.17
CA ALA A 233 0.85 23.95 45.97
C ALA A 233 2.28 23.94 45.40
N ASN A 234 3.23 23.40 46.16
CA ASN A 234 4.61 23.11 45.75
C ASN A 234 5.16 21.93 46.56
N SER A 235 6.38 21.48 46.29
CA SER A 235 7.00 20.33 46.96
C SER A 235 7.12 20.45 48.49
N THR A 236 7.11 21.68 49.04
CA THR A 236 7.12 21.93 50.49
C THR A 236 5.72 21.87 51.09
N THR A 237 4.70 22.39 50.40
CA THR A 237 3.33 22.44 50.93
C THR A 237 2.52 21.18 50.63
N PHE A 238 2.81 20.50 49.54
CA PHE A 238 2.26 19.22 49.11
C PHE A 238 3.42 18.31 48.66
N PRO A 239 3.91 17.40 49.52
CA PRO A 239 5.07 16.56 49.23
C PRO A 239 4.93 15.78 47.93
N GLY A 240 5.94 15.89 47.06
CA GLY A 240 5.97 15.29 45.72
C GLY A 240 5.41 16.18 44.61
N PHE A 241 4.74 17.30 44.91
CA PHE A 241 4.23 18.22 43.90
C PHE A 241 5.36 18.96 43.16
N VAL A 242 5.32 18.95 41.83
CA VAL A 242 6.34 19.52 40.95
C VAL A 242 5.95 20.93 40.47
N GLY A 243 6.91 21.84 40.49
CA GLY A 243 6.68 23.25 40.19
C GLY A 243 6.02 24.01 41.36
N THR A 244 5.25 25.06 41.06
CA THR A 244 4.52 25.83 42.07
C THR A 244 3.25 26.44 41.46
N ALA A 245 2.12 26.25 42.14
CA ALA A 245 0.85 26.91 41.85
C ALA A 245 0.41 27.76 43.07
N ALA A 246 0.73 29.05 43.04
CA ALA A 246 0.49 30.00 44.13
C ALA A 246 -0.72 30.91 43.88
N PHE A 247 -1.87 30.31 43.53
CA PHE A 247 -3.08 31.07 43.19
C PHE A 247 -4.38 30.29 43.46
N GLY A 248 -5.48 31.02 43.59
CA GLY A 248 -6.83 30.45 43.63
C GLY A 248 -7.85 31.38 44.25
N SER A 249 -9.09 30.91 44.37
CA SER A 249 -10.14 31.61 45.11
C SER A 249 -10.82 30.74 46.15
N PHE A 250 -11.21 31.36 47.27
CA PHE A 250 -12.04 30.78 48.32
C PHE A 250 -13.39 31.51 48.34
N SER A 251 -14.46 30.82 48.74
CA SER A 251 -15.80 31.37 48.89
C SER A 251 -16.42 30.84 50.19
N GLY A 252 -16.32 31.63 51.26
CA GLY A 252 -16.76 31.28 52.62
C GLY A 252 -18.07 31.95 53.05
N HIS A 253 -18.52 31.65 54.28
CA HIS A 253 -19.68 32.29 54.90
C HIS A 253 -19.38 33.71 55.40
N THR A 254 -20.40 34.57 55.48
CA THR A 254 -20.41 35.84 56.22
C THR A 254 -21.84 36.20 56.64
N PRO A 255 -22.10 36.78 57.82
CA PRO A 255 -21.14 37.11 58.87
C PRO A 255 -20.52 35.87 59.52
N LEU A 256 -19.27 35.98 59.97
CA LEU A 256 -18.71 35.07 60.96
C LEU A 256 -19.10 35.54 62.36
N ASN A 257 -18.96 34.68 63.37
CA ASN A 257 -19.13 35.09 64.76
C ASN A 257 -18.04 36.11 65.13
N THR A 258 -18.41 37.19 65.81
CA THR A 258 -17.44 38.18 66.35
C THR A 258 -16.43 37.48 67.26
N PRO A 259 -15.11 37.71 67.13
CA PRO A 259 -14.43 38.74 66.32
C PRO A 259 -13.84 38.25 64.98
N TYR A 260 -14.31 37.12 64.45
CA TYR A 260 -13.63 36.44 63.33
C TYR A 260 -13.86 37.08 61.96
N SER A 261 -12.85 36.98 61.09
CA SER A 261 -12.88 37.46 59.69
C SER A 261 -12.15 36.51 58.74
N PHE A 262 -12.47 36.51 57.45
CA PHE A 262 -11.66 35.87 56.41
C PHE A 262 -10.67 36.86 55.80
N VAL A 263 -9.41 36.47 55.63
CA VAL A 263 -8.35 37.33 55.09
C VAL A 263 -7.55 36.59 54.01
N ALA A 264 -7.31 37.23 52.86
CA ALA A 264 -6.37 36.70 51.87
C ALA A 264 -4.92 36.93 52.36
N SER A 265 -4.18 35.85 52.61
CA SER A 265 -2.84 35.90 53.24
C SER A 265 -1.68 35.64 52.28
N ASN A 266 -1.96 35.29 51.02
CA ASN A 266 -0.94 35.13 49.97
C ASN A 266 -1.36 35.85 48.68
N THR A 267 -0.41 36.50 48.01
CA THR A 267 -0.59 37.11 46.69
C THR A 267 -1.13 36.06 45.70
N GLY A 268 -2.12 36.44 44.89
CA GLY A 268 -2.81 35.51 43.97
C GLY A 268 -3.93 34.67 44.61
N THR A 269 -4.17 34.79 45.92
CA THR A 269 -5.35 34.21 46.58
C THR A 269 -6.47 35.24 46.71
N ILE A 270 -7.69 34.87 46.31
CA ILE A 270 -8.88 35.74 46.38
C ILE A 270 -9.89 35.16 47.38
N THR A 271 -10.10 35.84 48.51
CA THR A 271 -11.19 35.53 49.45
C THR A 271 -12.49 36.21 49.02
N ARG A 272 -13.54 35.42 48.81
CA ARG A 272 -14.92 35.87 48.58
C ARG A 272 -15.80 35.36 49.71
N THR A 273 -16.88 36.05 50.03
CA THR A 273 -17.82 35.65 51.09
C THR A 273 -19.27 35.90 50.67
N SER A 274 -20.21 35.09 51.17
CA SER A 274 -21.66 35.37 51.08
C SER A 274 -22.43 34.79 52.27
N ALA A 275 -23.71 35.15 52.40
CA ALA A 275 -24.62 34.58 53.40
C ALA A 275 -24.83 33.06 53.27
N SER A 276 -24.37 32.43 52.19
CA SER A 276 -24.43 30.98 51.99
C SER A 276 -23.25 30.27 52.67
N TYR A 277 -23.49 29.13 53.32
CA TYR A 277 -22.44 28.25 53.87
C TYR A 277 -21.66 27.48 52.79
N ARG A 278 -21.34 28.14 51.68
CA ARG A 278 -20.80 27.56 50.45
C ARG A 278 -19.43 26.91 50.66
N ASN A 279 -18.58 27.55 51.48
CA ASN A 279 -17.26 27.11 51.92
C ASN A 279 -16.51 26.31 50.85
N SER A 280 -16.08 26.97 49.79
CA SER A 280 -15.59 26.30 48.58
C SER A 280 -14.31 26.91 48.03
N CYS A 281 -13.50 26.14 47.33
CA CYS A 281 -12.23 26.60 46.78
C CYS A 281 -12.05 26.22 45.29
N ASN A 282 -11.34 27.07 44.57
CA ASN A 282 -11.04 26.92 43.15
C ASN A 282 -9.56 27.27 42.93
N VAL A 283 -8.75 26.23 42.97
CA VAL A 283 -7.28 26.24 42.96
C VAL A 283 -6.79 25.34 41.82
N TYR A 284 -5.48 25.34 41.55
CA TYR A 284 -4.89 24.48 40.50
C TYR A 284 -5.41 23.04 40.58
N CYS A 285 -5.28 22.35 41.73
CA CYS A 285 -5.71 20.95 41.89
C CYS A 285 -7.23 20.71 41.66
N HIS A 286 -8.04 21.75 41.53
CA HIS A 286 -9.48 21.68 41.23
C HIS A 286 -9.79 22.18 39.81
N GLY A 287 -8.91 21.91 38.84
CA GLY A 287 -9.13 22.24 37.43
C GLY A 287 -9.06 23.73 37.10
N ASN A 288 -8.52 24.57 37.99
CA ASN A 288 -8.30 25.98 37.71
C ASN A 288 -6.98 26.19 36.95
N TRP A 289 -6.92 25.75 35.70
CA TRP A 289 -5.80 26.00 34.77
C TRP A 289 -6.29 26.16 33.33
N SER A 290 -5.51 26.84 32.49
CA SER A 290 -5.86 27.04 31.08
C SER A 290 -5.89 25.70 30.32
N GLY A 291 -7.02 25.37 29.69
CA GLY A 291 -7.22 24.08 29.01
C GLY A 291 -7.66 22.92 29.91
N ALA A 292 -8.07 23.18 31.15
CA ALA A 292 -8.85 22.22 31.94
C ALA A 292 -10.21 21.93 31.29
N ASN A 293 -10.76 20.72 31.46
CA ASN A 293 -12.08 20.37 30.93
C ASN A 293 -13.22 21.04 31.72
N ARG A 294 -13.01 21.29 33.02
CA ARG A 294 -13.90 22.09 33.87
C ARG A 294 -13.11 22.70 35.03
N SER A 295 -13.34 23.99 35.28
CA SER A 295 -12.94 24.63 36.53
C SER A 295 -13.90 24.19 37.64
N LEU A 296 -13.41 23.37 38.57
CA LEU A 296 -14.21 22.79 39.66
C LEU A 296 -14.24 23.74 40.86
N ASN A 297 -15.33 23.71 41.62
CA ASN A 297 -15.51 24.58 42.78
C ASN A 297 -15.99 23.77 44.00
N PRO A 298 -15.21 22.78 44.48
CA PRO A 298 -15.58 21.91 45.59
C PRO A 298 -15.98 22.68 46.83
N SER A 299 -17.14 22.33 47.40
CA SER A 299 -17.48 22.69 48.76
C SER A 299 -16.74 21.78 49.75
N TRP A 300 -16.00 22.42 50.65
CA TRP A 300 -15.18 21.85 51.71
C TRP A 300 -15.99 21.02 52.72
N VAL A 301 -17.31 21.21 52.78
CA VAL A 301 -18.22 20.55 53.74
C VAL A 301 -19.12 19.49 53.10
N ALA A 302 -19.12 19.33 51.76
CA ALA A 302 -20.07 18.48 51.03
C ALA A 302 -19.55 17.07 50.64
N GLY A 303 -18.32 16.72 51.02
CA GLY A 303 -17.74 15.39 50.78
C GLY A 303 -17.06 15.20 49.42
N SER A 304 -16.57 13.97 49.17
CA SER A 304 -15.64 13.60 48.08
C SER A 304 -16.27 13.37 46.70
N SER A 305 -17.40 14.01 46.40
CA SER A 305 -18.24 13.74 45.21
C SER A 305 -17.67 14.23 43.86
N GLN A 306 -16.36 14.46 43.76
CA GLN A 306 -15.70 15.13 42.62
C GLN A 306 -14.50 14.38 42.03
N ASP A 307 -14.11 13.24 42.61
CA ASP A 307 -12.94 12.45 42.21
C ASP A 307 -13.17 11.57 40.94
N VAL A 308 -13.91 12.07 39.94
CA VAL A 308 -14.20 11.31 38.70
C VAL A 308 -13.25 11.67 37.55
N CYS A 309 -12.63 10.65 36.96
CA CYS A 309 -11.79 10.78 35.77
C CYS A 309 -12.58 11.42 34.62
N GLY A 310 -12.00 12.44 33.98
CA GLY A 310 -12.68 13.29 33.00
C GLY A 310 -13.14 14.65 33.54
N ALA A 311 -13.17 14.87 34.86
CA ALA A 311 -13.54 16.18 35.41
C ALA A 311 -12.46 17.26 35.16
N CYS A 312 -11.20 16.93 35.47
CA CYS A 312 -10.08 17.88 35.39
C CYS A 312 -9.57 18.11 33.95
N HIS A 313 -9.36 17.03 33.19
CA HIS A 313 -8.97 17.07 31.78
C HIS A 313 -9.82 16.11 30.96
N GLY A 314 -9.80 16.28 29.63
CA GLY A 314 -10.52 15.42 28.70
C GLY A 314 -10.01 13.98 28.67
N THR A 315 -10.92 13.01 28.52
CA THR A 315 -10.64 11.55 28.56
C THR A 315 -11.26 10.76 27.39
N THR A 316 -11.86 11.43 26.40
CA THR A 316 -12.53 10.77 25.26
C THR A 316 -12.14 11.42 23.93
N ALA A 317 -12.32 10.72 22.81
CA ALA A 317 -12.05 11.25 21.47
C ALA A 317 -12.76 12.59 21.19
N ALA A 318 -14.04 12.69 21.56
CA ALA A 318 -14.86 13.90 21.37
C ALA A 318 -14.54 15.04 22.36
N LYS A 319 -13.81 14.76 23.45
CA LYS A 319 -13.33 15.73 24.43
C LYS A 319 -11.91 15.37 24.84
N ALA A 320 -10.98 15.50 23.90
CA ALA A 320 -9.54 15.39 24.17
C ALA A 320 -9.01 16.70 24.79
N PRO A 321 -7.87 16.68 25.52
CA PRO A 321 -7.16 17.90 25.89
C PRO A 321 -6.81 18.70 24.63
N GLN A 322 -6.96 20.03 24.64
CA GLN A 322 -6.80 20.83 23.41
C GLN A 322 -5.34 21.19 23.07
N THR A 323 -4.37 20.88 23.94
CA THR A 323 -2.97 21.30 23.78
C THR A 323 -2.14 20.29 22.96
N GLY A 324 -1.24 20.79 22.12
CA GLY A 324 -0.38 19.97 21.27
C GLY A 324 -1.17 19.16 20.23
N SER A 325 -0.73 17.93 19.93
CA SER A 325 -1.32 17.10 18.86
C SER A 325 -2.47 16.17 19.31
N HIS A 326 -3.06 16.38 20.50
CA HIS A 326 -4.13 15.53 21.04
C HIS A 326 -5.33 15.38 20.10
N ASN A 327 -5.86 16.49 19.57
CA ASN A 327 -7.01 16.45 18.65
C ASN A 327 -6.75 15.60 17.41
N ARG A 328 -5.53 15.60 16.86
CA ARG A 328 -5.19 14.74 15.73
C ARG A 328 -5.25 13.26 16.13
N HIS A 329 -4.54 12.86 17.19
CA HIS A 329 -4.47 11.47 17.59
C HIS A 329 -5.81 10.93 18.12
N ALA A 330 -6.46 11.66 19.02
CA ALA A 330 -7.68 11.20 19.70
C ALA A 330 -8.97 11.46 18.90
N ALA A 331 -9.10 12.59 18.20
CA ALA A 331 -10.34 12.94 17.49
C ALA A 331 -10.30 12.63 15.97
N THR A 332 -9.15 12.71 15.31
CA THR A 332 -9.02 12.35 13.88
C THR A 332 -8.65 10.88 13.66
N TYR A 333 -7.74 10.34 14.48
CA TYR A 333 -7.24 8.96 14.38
C TYR A 333 -7.83 7.99 15.42
N SER A 334 -8.73 8.47 16.29
CA SER A 334 -9.47 7.69 17.30
C SER A 334 -8.58 6.89 18.28
N TYR A 335 -7.38 7.37 18.59
CA TYR A 335 -6.49 6.73 19.57
C TYR A 335 -7.02 6.90 20.99
N THR A 336 -6.93 5.83 21.78
CA THR A 336 -7.32 5.87 23.19
C THR A 336 -6.25 6.59 24.01
N CYS A 337 -6.62 7.19 25.14
CA CYS A 337 -5.62 7.84 26.01
C CYS A 337 -4.54 6.86 26.49
N ALA A 338 -4.89 5.58 26.67
CA ALA A 338 -3.98 4.49 27.01
C ALA A 338 -2.91 4.21 25.93
N THR A 339 -3.05 4.70 24.70
CA THR A 339 -1.98 4.63 23.68
C THR A 339 -0.73 5.42 24.10
N CYS A 340 -0.89 6.50 24.88
CA CYS A 340 0.21 7.38 25.33
C CYS A 340 0.33 7.55 26.86
N HIS A 341 -0.68 7.13 27.62
CA HIS A 341 -0.76 7.25 29.08
C HIS A 341 -1.25 5.94 29.71
N THR A 342 -0.47 4.86 29.58
CA THR A 342 -0.82 3.52 30.12
C THR A 342 -0.89 3.45 31.66
N ALA A 343 -0.25 4.38 32.37
CA ALA A 343 0.16 4.18 33.77
C ALA A 343 -0.71 4.87 34.84
N TYR A 344 -1.84 5.51 34.49
CA TYR A 344 -2.61 6.35 35.42
C TYR A 344 -4.11 6.02 35.40
N THR A 345 -4.58 5.38 36.48
CA THR A 345 -5.97 4.91 36.66
C THR A 345 -6.75 5.71 37.70
N ASP A 346 -6.09 6.58 38.46
CA ASP A 346 -6.65 7.38 39.55
C ASP A 346 -6.16 8.83 39.50
N ASN A 347 -6.55 9.64 40.49
CA ASN A 347 -6.13 11.03 40.64
C ASN A 347 -4.95 11.22 41.62
N SER A 348 -4.07 10.22 41.79
CA SER A 348 -2.77 10.40 42.46
C SER A 348 -1.81 11.25 41.61
N HIS A 349 -1.94 11.18 40.28
CA HIS A 349 -1.10 11.89 39.31
C HIS A 349 -1.31 13.42 39.25
N ILE A 350 -2.06 14.01 40.20
CA ILE A 350 -2.25 15.47 40.31
C ILE A 350 -1.07 16.17 41.02
N ASP A 351 0.13 15.63 40.84
CA ASP A 351 1.39 16.03 41.50
C ASP A 351 2.15 17.12 40.73
N GLY A 352 1.43 17.96 39.99
CA GLY A 352 2.03 19.07 39.25
C GLY A 352 2.92 18.66 38.07
N ASN A 353 2.84 17.41 37.59
CA ASN A 353 3.70 16.92 36.52
C ASN A 353 2.90 16.24 35.39
N VAL A 354 3.13 16.62 34.14
CA VAL A 354 2.50 15.96 32.98
C VAL A 354 3.33 14.74 32.59
N LYS A 355 2.76 13.54 32.70
CA LYS A 355 3.48 12.27 32.52
C LYS A 355 2.98 11.49 31.31
N TRP A 356 3.89 10.77 30.65
CA TRP A 356 3.58 9.87 29.54
C TRP A 356 4.11 8.47 29.81
N ALA A 357 3.42 7.48 29.24
CA ALA A 357 3.84 6.08 29.19
C ALA A 357 3.22 5.49 27.92
N LEU A 358 4.04 5.42 26.86
CA LEU A 358 3.62 4.95 25.55
C LEU A 358 3.29 3.45 25.60
N ASN A 359 2.21 3.03 24.94
CA ASN A 359 1.90 1.62 24.80
C ASN A 359 2.78 0.97 23.73
N THR A 360 4.01 0.61 24.10
CA THR A 360 5.00 -0.02 23.22
C THR A 360 4.59 -1.42 22.71
N THR A 361 3.49 -1.99 23.22
CA THR A 361 2.91 -3.24 22.68
C THR A 361 1.93 -3.01 21.53
N ASP A 362 1.41 -1.80 21.33
CA ASP A 362 0.55 -1.48 20.20
C ASP A 362 1.40 -1.28 18.93
N VAL A 363 1.07 -2.01 17.85
CA VAL A 363 1.70 -1.92 16.52
C VAL A 363 1.77 -0.50 15.93
N LYS A 364 0.90 0.42 16.35
CA LYS A 364 0.90 1.82 15.90
C LYS A 364 1.99 2.65 16.58
N VAL A 365 2.42 2.24 17.78
CA VAL A 365 3.40 2.92 18.63
C VAL A 365 4.75 2.20 18.57
N THR A 366 4.76 0.87 18.64
CA THR A 366 5.92 -0.05 18.56
C THR A 366 6.86 -0.10 19.76
N ALA A 367 7.69 -1.15 19.81
CA ALA A 367 8.66 -1.40 20.87
C ALA A 367 9.75 -0.32 21.00
N THR A 368 10.05 0.43 19.93
CA THR A 368 11.10 1.46 19.90
C THR A 368 10.55 2.89 20.05
N ALA A 369 9.27 3.02 20.43
CA ALA A 369 8.62 4.32 20.58
C ALA A 369 9.28 5.19 21.65
N THR A 370 9.52 6.46 21.30
CA THR A 370 10.01 7.46 22.24
C THR A 370 9.31 8.80 22.04
N TYR A 371 9.07 9.48 23.16
CA TYR A 371 8.78 10.91 23.23
C TYR A 371 9.86 11.55 24.11
N LYS A 372 10.49 12.64 23.64
CA LYS A 372 11.70 13.20 24.27
C LYS A 372 12.82 12.16 24.55
N GLY A 373 12.94 11.16 23.67
CA GLY A 373 13.94 10.10 23.77
C GLY A 373 13.62 8.94 24.72
N ALA A 374 12.44 8.92 25.37
CA ALA A 374 12.05 7.82 26.26
C ALA A 374 10.60 7.32 26.02
N ALA A 375 10.37 6.02 26.22
CA ALA A 375 9.05 5.40 26.09
C ALA A 375 8.08 5.82 27.20
N SER A 376 8.60 6.20 28.38
CA SER A 376 7.86 6.80 29.48
C SER A 376 8.68 7.93 30.10
N GLY A 377 8.01 8.85 30.80
CA GLY A 377 8.66 10.00 31.40
C GLY A 377 7.69 11.07 31.89
N GLN A 378 8.24 12.23 32.26
CA GLN A 378 7.50 13.33 32.86
C GLN A 378 8.07 14.69 32.44
N THR A 379 7.23 15.72 32.33
CA THR A 379 7.62 17.05 31.83
C THR A 379 8.45 17.87 32.81
N GLY A 380 8.36 17.58 34.10
CA GLY A 380 8.95 18.39 35.17
C GLY A 380 8.22 19.71 35.41
N ALA A 381 6.99 19.86 34.90
CA ALA A 381 6.23 21.11 34.95
C ALA A 381 4.71 20.88 34.95
N ILE A 382 4.00 21.81 35.60
CA ILE A 382 2.54 21.84 35.74
C ILE A 382 1.81 21.87 34.38
N ALA A 383 0.55 21.44 34.39
CA ALA A 383 -0.32 21.48 33.22
C ALA A 383 -0.89 22.91 33.01
N PRO A 384 -1.02 23.39 31.76
CA PRO A 384 -0.51 22.80 30.52
C PRO A 384 1.01 23.05 30.38
N SER A 385 1.78 22.00 30.06
CA SER A 385 3.20 22.17 29.76
C SER A 385 3.39 22.77 28.37
N ALA A 386 4.10 23.90 28.28
CA ALA A 386 4.38 24.58 27.02
C ALA A 386 5.52 23.96 26.19
N ALA A 387 6.36 23.12 26.82
CA ALA A 387 7.56 22.55 26.20
C ALA A 387 7.30 21.14 25.65
N PHE A 388 6.82 21.06 24.41
CA PHE A 388 6.64 19.78 23.70
C PHE A 388 7.97 19.14 23.28
N GLY A 389 7.92 17.89 22.82
CA GLY A 389 9.10 17.09 22.45
C GLY A 389 8.97 16.40 21.10
N SER A 390 10.09 15.88 20.60
CA SER A 390 10.14 15.04 19.42
C SER A 390 9.59 13.63 19.71
N CYS A 391 8.97 13.04 18.68
CA CYS A 391 8.49 11.67 18.63
C CYS A 391 9.36 10.86 17.65
N ALA A 392 9.79 9.66 18.05
CA ALA A 392 10.55 8.75 17.18
C ALA A 392 10.19 7.28 17.44
N GLY A 393 10.47 6.40 16.48
CA GLY A 393 10.20 4.95 16.61
C GLY A 393 8.72 4.56 16.58
N ILE A 394 7.87 5.33 15.88
CA ILE A 394 6.41 5.17 15.82
C ILE A 394 5.96 4.83 14.40
N TYR A 395 5.06 3.85 14.22
CA TYR A 395 4.62 3.38 12.89
C TYR A 395 4.03 4.50 12.02
N CYS A 396 3.15 5.32 12.59
CA CYS A 396 2.54 6.45 11.88
C CYS A 396 3.50 7.65 11.65
N HIS A 397 4.73 7.58 12.16
CA HIS A 397 5.82 8.54 11.91
C HIS A 397 7.00 7.86 11.21
N SER A 398 6.67 7.00 10.23
CA SER A 398 7.60 6.22 9.43
C SER A 398 7.27 6.36 7.94
N THR A 399 8.15 5.83 7.07
CA THR A 399 7.91 5.82 5.62
C THR A 399 6.94 4.74 5.14
N GLY A 400 6.24 4.02 6.04
CA GLY A 400 5.31 2.94 5.68
C GLY A 400 5.97 1.76 4.96
N THR A 401 7.27 1.55 5.18
CA THR A 401 8.09 0.51 4.56
C THR A 401 8.15 -0.77 5.38
N SER A 402 7.92 -0.67 6.71
CA SER A 402 7.99 -1.76 7.70
C SER A 402 7.28 -3.05 7.28
N VAL A 403 6.08 -2.95 6.71
CA VAL A 403 5.28 -4.08 6.19
C VAL A 403 6.06 -4.93 5.17
N SER A 404 6.97 -4.30 4.41
CA SER A 404 7.79 -4.92 3.35
C SER A 404 9.25 -5.15 3.72
N THR A 405 9.80 -4.40 4.68
CA THR A 405 11.22 -4.44 5.04
C THR A 405 11.49 -5.11 6.39
N GLY A 406 10.46 -5.34 7.21
CA GLY A 406 10.58 -5.67 8.64
C GLY A 406 11.09 -4.51 9.52
N THR A 407 11.64 -3.46 8.92
CA THR A 407 12.38 -2.40 9.59
C THR A 407 11.59 -1.10 9.59
N LEU A 408 11.44 -0.49 10.78
CA LEU A 408 10.76 0.78 10.95
C LEU A 408 11.68 1.96 10.55
N THR A 409 11.68 2.29 9.26
CA THR A 409 12.43 3.45 8.74
C THR A 409 11.72 4.76 9.11
N GLY A 410 12.40 5.60 9.90
CA GLY A 410 11.89 6.93 10.26
C GLY A 410 11.67 7.83 9.04
N GLN A 411 10.69 8.73 9.15
CA GLN A 411 10.41 9.74 8.12
C GLN A 411 11.52 10.80 8.00
N THR A 412 11.58 11.50 6.86
CA THR A 412 12.64 12.48 6.53
C THR A 412 12.59 13.79 7.33
N ALA A 413 11.49 14.07 8.04
CA ALA A 413 11.33 15.26 8.88
C ALA A 413 11.05 14.86 10.33
N THR A 414 11.73 15.48 11.30
CA THR A 414 11.49 15.24 12.74
C THR A 414 10.08 15.66 13.13
N VAL A 415 9.29 14.76 13.73
CA VAL A 415 7.96 15.08 14.25
C VAL A 415 8.08 15.59 15.68
N THR A 416 7.61 16.81 15.92
CA THR A 416 7.45 17.39 17.26
C THR A 416 5.98 17.44 17.63
N TRP A 417 5.62 17.03 18.84
CA TRP A 417 4.24 17.14 19.32
C TRP A 417 3.79 18.61 19.35
N GLY A 418 2.58 18.88 18.89
CA GLY A 418 2.08 20.25 18.66
C GLY A 418 2.49 20.89 17.33
N ALA A 419 3.29 20.23 16.48
CA ALA A 419 3.54 20.71 15.12
C ALA A 419 2.24 20.72 14.28
N THR A 420 2.08 21.76 13.45
CA THR A 420 0.83 22.07 12.74
C THR A 420 0.70 21.41 11.37
N THR A 421 1.82 21.02 10.73
CA THR A 421 1.84 20.57 9.33
C THR A 421 2.55 19.23 9.17
N ILE A 422 1.79 18.21 8.77
CA ILE A 422 2.28 16.95 8.19
C ILE A 422 1.42 16.69 6.96
N ASN A 423 2.05 16.62 5.78
CA ASN A 423 1.39 16.26 4.51
C ASN A 423 1.81 14.84 4.09
N CYS A 424 1.22 14.27 3.03
CA CYS A 424 1.56 12.91 2.59
C CYS A 424 3.06 12.73 2.39
N ALA A 425 3.71 13.65 1.66
CA ALA A 425 5.14 13.66 1.35
C ALA A 425 6.05 13.76 2.59
N SER A 426 5.51 14.16 3.75
CA SER A 426 6.23 14.17 5.03
C SER A 426 6.48 12.75 5.56
N CYS A 427 5.69 11.76 5.13
CA CYS A 427 5.87 10.34 5.45
C CYS A 427 6.25 9.53 4.20
N HIS A 428 5.52 9.66 3.09
CA HIS A 428 5.81 8.99 1.82
C HIS A 428 5.39 9.84 0.61
N GLY A 429 6.09 9.71 -0.52
CA GLY A 429 5.70 10.42 -1.75
C GLY A 429 4.25 10.14 -2.18
N ASN A 430 3.64 11.10 -2.88
CA ASN A 430 2.32 10.97 -3.50
C ASN A 430 2.41 11.30 -5.01
N PRO A 431 2.62 10.31 -5.89
CA PRO A 431 2.86 8.89 -5.61
C PRO A 431 4.27 8.62 -5.02
N PRO A 432 4.53 7.41 -4.48
CA PRO A 432 5.82 7.09 -3.87
C PRO A 432 7.00 7.16 -4.85
N ALA A 433 7.89 8.13 -4.63
CA ALA A 433 8.96 8.52 -5.56
C ALA A 433 10.32 7.83 -5.34
N TYR A 434 10.33 6.63 -4.73
CA TYR A 434 11.56 5.86 -4.49
C TYR A 434 11.83 4.86 -5.63
N ALA A 435 13.10 4.47 -5.83
CA ALA A 435 13.50 3.59 -6.92
C ALA A 435 12.94 2.16 -6.77
N ASN A 436 12.66 1.48 -7.88
CA ASN A 436 12.21 0.09 -7.81
C ASN A 436 13.29 -0.79 -7.15
N ASN A 437 12.88 -1.63 -6.19
CA ASN A 437 13.71 -2.43 -5.26
C ASN A 437 14.35 -1.65 -4.10
N SER A 438 14.24 -0.31 -4.00
CA SER A 438 14.87 0.47 -2.92
C SER A 438 13.93 1.55 -2.37
N PRO A 439 13.37 1.40 -1.15
CA PRO A 439 13.57 0.31 -0.17
C PRO A 439 12.68 -0.93 -0.41
N LYS A 440 11.78 -0.90 -1.41
CA LYS A 440 10.88 -2.01 -1.77
C LYS A 440 10.51 -1.95 -3.26
N LYS A 441 9.73 -2.90 -3.77
CA LYS A 441 9.22 -2.86 -5.15
C LYS A 441 8.38 -1.61 -5.42
N ASN A 442 8.52 -1.03 -6.61
CA ASN A 442 7.73 0.12 -7.06
C ASN A 442 7.35 0.01 -8.53
N SER A 443 6.05 0.10 -8.84
CA SER A 443 5.56 0.30 -10.22
C SER A 443 5.06 1.72 -10.50
N HIS A 444 4.91 2.62 -9.50
CA HIS A 444 4.31 3.95 -9.72
C HIS A 444 5.11 4.80 -10.73
N GLY A 445 6.44 4.66 -10.75
CA GLY A 445 7.32 5.32 -11.72
C GLY A 445 7.50 4.58 -13.05
N LEU A 446 6.79 3.47 -13.28
CA LEU A 446 6.80 2.76 -14.57
C LEU A 446 5.74 3.36 -15.49
N GLY A 447 6.12 3.57 -16.77
CA GLY A 447 5.22 4.13 -17.78
C GLY A 447 3.86 3.42 -17.82
N GLY A 448 2.78 4.21 -17.82
CA GLY A 448 1.40 3.73 -17.75
C GLY A 448 0.78 3.72 -16.33
N HIS A 449 1.57 3.82 -15.25
CA HIS A 449 1.04 3.87 -13.87
C HIS A 449 0.90 5.29 -13.30
N SER A 450 1.07 6.33 -14.13
CA SER A 450 0.83 7.74 -13.80
C SER A 450 -0.67 8.08 -13.69
N ILE A 451 -1.38 7.37 -12.81
CA ILE A 451 -2.84 7.42 -12.65
C ILE A 451 -3.23 7.77 -11.20
N THR A 452 -4.47 8.20 -10.97
CA THR A 452 -4.92 8.64 -9.63
C THR A 452 -4.95 7.50 -8.63
N CYS A 453 -4.54 7.77 -7.38
CA CYS A 453 -4.33 6.74 -6.36
C CYS A 453 -5.60 5.92 -6.03
N ASP A 454 -6.79 6.51 -6.16
CA ASP A 454 -8.06 5.82 -5.92
C ASP A 454 -8.28 4.62 -6.86
N ASN A 455 -7.68 4.62 -8.05
CA ASN A 455 -7.80 3.52 -9.02
C ASN A 455 -7.35 2.18 -8.44
N CYS A 456 -6.33 2.21 -7.56
CA CYS A 456 -5.72 1.02 -6.95
C CYS A 456 -5.76 1.00 -5.42
N HIS A 457 -6.12 2.13 -4.76
CA HIS A 457 -6.21 2.26 -3.31
C HIS A 457 -7.60 2.77 -2.87
N TYR A 458 -8.66 2.35 -3.57
CA TYR A 458 -10.03 2.84 -3.35
C TYR A 458 -10.52 2.68 -1.90
N ALA A 459 -10.07 1.62 -1.22
CA ALA A 459 -10.36 1.36 0.19
C ALA A 459 -9.74 2.38 1.18
N VAL A 460 -8.80 3.23 0.73
CA VAL A 460 -8.11 4.26 1.53
C VAL A 460 -8.50 5.68 1.09
N THR A 461 -8.66 5.90 -0.22
CA THR A 461 -9.01 7.17 -0.84
C THR A 461 -9.95 6.98 -2.03
N THR A 462 -11.07 7.69 -2.05
CA THR A 462 -12.04 7.65 -3.18
C THR A 462 -11.81 8.74 -4.23
N ASN A 463 -10.92 9.71 -3.96
CA ASN A 463 -10.62 10.85 -4.83
C ASN A 463 -9.13 10.94 -5.24
N GLY A 464 -8.27 10.07 -4.70
CA GLY A 464 -6.84 10.01 -4.99
C GLY A 464 -5.99 11.07 -4.29
N THR A 465 -6.59 11.97 -3.51
CA THR A 465 -5.91 13.13 -2.90
C THR A 465 -6.09 13.26 -1.39
N THR A 466 -7.17 12.70 -0.81
CA THR A 466 -7.40 12.68 0.65
C THR A 466 -7.66 11.26 1.16
N VAL A 467 -7.17 10.96 2.37
CA VAL A 467 -7.52 9.72 3.08
C VAL A 467 -8.97 9.82 3.54
N THR A 468 -9.85 9.00 2.95
CA THR A 468 -11.27 8.93 3.31
C THR A 468 -11.55 7.85 4.36
N THR A 469 -10.71 6.81 4.41
CA THR A 469 -10.87 5.69 5.35
C THR A 469 -9.66 5.59 6.28
N VAL A 470 -9.63 6.41 7.33
CA VAL A 470 -8.49 6.56 8.24
C VAL A 470 -7.99 5.22 8.82
N ALA A 471 -8.90 4.31 9.17
CA ALA A 471 -8.55 2.97 9.68
C ALA A 471 -7.69 2.15 8.70
N ASN A 472 -7.96 2.25 7.39
CA ASN A 472 -7.20 1.52 6.35
C ASN A 472 -5.85 2.18 6.00
N HIS A 473 -5.59 3.41 6.49
CA HIS A 473 -4.29 4.07 6.33
C HIS A 473 -3.30 3.66 7.45
N ILE A 474 -3.80 3.21 8.60
CA ILE A 474 -3.00 3.03 9.83
C ILE A 474 -2.93 1.57 10.34
N ASN A 475 -3.45 0.61 9.58
CA ASN A 475 -3.57 -0.80 9.97
C ASN A 475 -2.28 -1.64 9.77
N ASN A 476 -1.16 -1.03 9.39
CA ASN A 476 0.10 -1.73 9.05
C ASN A 476 -0.06 -2.77 7.92
N ALA A 477 -0.88 -2.45 6.90
CA ALA A 477 -1.05 -3.24 5.68
C ALA A 477 -1.01 -2.35 4.41
N TYR A 478 -0.90 -2.97 3.24
CA TYR A 478 -1.08 -2.28 1.95
C TYR A 478 -2.47 -2.59 1.39
N ASN A 479 -3.43 -1.73 1.68
CA ASN A 479 -4.79 -1.79 1.12
C ASN A 479 -4.77 -1.43 -0.38
N VAL A 480 -4.51 -2.43 -1.22
CA VAL A 480 -4.66 -2.36 -2.68
C VAL A 480 -6.05 -2.92 -3.03
N THR A 481 -6.91 -2.11 -3.65
CA THR A 481 -8.30 -2.45 -3.97
C THR A 481 -8.75 -1.61 -5.17
N PRO A 482 -9.31 -2.21 -6.24
CA PRO A 482 -9.70 -1.49 -7.45
C PRO A 482 -10.88 -0.54 -7.22
N ASN A 483 -10.89 0.59 -7.94
CA ASN A 483 -12.10 1.39 -8.12
C ASN A 483 -12.98 0.75 -9.21
N THR A 484 -13.88 -0.15 -8.81
CA THR A 484 -14.81 -0.84 -9.71
C THR A 484 -15.77 0.09 -10.44
N SER A 485 -16.12 1.24 -9.85
CA SER A 485 -16.94 2.29 -10.49
C SER A 485 -16.25 2.94 -11.70
N LYS A 486 -14.92 2.82 -11.83
CA LYS A 486 -14.15 3.21 -13.02
C LYS A 486 -13.95 2.05 -14.01
N GLY A 487 -14.65 0.91 -13.84
CA GLY A 487 -14.48 -0.29 -14.67
C GLY A 487 -13.17 -1.05 -14.40
N ILE A 488 -12.43 -0.69 -13.35
CA ILE A 488 -11.16 -1.34 -12.99
C ILE A 488 -11.45 -2.62 -12.22
N SER A 489 -10.81 -3.73 -12.61
CA SER A 489 -10.86 -4.99 -11.87
C SER A 489 -9.49 -5.66 -11.82
N PHE A 490 -9.08 -6.02 -10.60
CA PHE A 490 -7.93 -6.88 -10.33
C PHE A 490 -8.05 -7.51 -8.94
N THR A 491 -7.38 -8.65 -8.74
CA THR A 491 -7.05 -9.16 -7.40
C THR A 491 -5.58 -8.87 -7.11
N TYR A 492 -5.29 -8.42 -5.88
CA TYR A 492 -3.92 -8.24 -5.39
C TYR A 492 -3.61 -9.26 -4.30
N SER A 493 -2.47 -9.94 -4.42
CA SER A 493 -1.89 -10.77 -3.35
C SER A 493 -0.58 -10.14 -2.89
N TYR A 494 -0.44 -9.92 -1.58
CA TYR A 494 0.74 -9.26 -1.04
C TYR A 494 1.95 -10.20 -0.94
N ALA A 495 3.12 -9.71 -1.33
CA ALA A 495 4.42 -10.31 -1.04
C ALA A 495 5.49 -9.21 -0.87
N ALA A 496 6.40 -9.38 0.10
CA ALA A 496 7.48 -8.43 0.37
C ALA A 496 8.46 -8.27 -0.82
N THR A 497 8.63 -9.33 -1.62
CA THR A 497 9.41 -9.36 -2.86
C THR A 497 8.68 -8.75 -4.07
N GLY A 498 7.46 -8.23 -3.88
CA GLY A 498 6.56 -7.74 -4.92
C GLY A 498 5.29 -8.57 -4.98
N GLY A 499 4.19 -8.02 -4.48
CA GLY A 499 2.87 -8.66 -4.57
C GLY A 499 2.41 -8.85 -6.02
N THR A 500 1.56 -9.84 -6.27
CA THR A 500 1.03 -10.14 -7.59
C THR A 500 -0.33 -9.48 -7.83
N CYS A 501 -0.52 -8.94 -9.03
CA CYS A 501 -1.78 -8.38 -9.51
C CYS A 501 -2.31 -9.24 -10.66
N SER A 502 -3.48 -9.85 -10.51
CA SER A 502 -4.22 -10.47 -11.62
C SER A 502 -5.31 -9.51 -12.09
N SER A 503 -5.20 -8.97 -13.31
CA SER A 503 -6.20 -8.09 -13.92
C SER A 503 -6.71 -8.68 -15.25
N ASN A 504 -7.91 -8.29 -15.63
CA ASN A 504 -8.55 -8.62 -16.90
C ASN A 504 -8.58 -7.45 -17.91
N GLY A 505 -8.14 -6.24 -17.51
CA GLY A 505 -8.33 -5.01 -18.29
C GLY A 505 -7.07 -4.17 -18.56
N CYS A 506 -6.16 -4.07 -17.59
CA CYS A 506 -4.97 -3.20 -17.71
C CYS A 506 -3.70 -3.97 -18.12
N HIS A 507 -3.49 -5.14 -17.53
CA HIS A 507 -2.34 -6.02 -17.76
C HIS A 507 -2.70 -7.46 -17.36
N ILE A 508 -1.93 -8.45 -17.80
CA ILE A 508 -2.10 -9.85 -17.36
C ILE A 508 -1.65 -10.05 -15.90
N ASN A 509 -1.53 -11.31 -15.45
CA ASN A 509 -0.95 -11.65 -14.14
C ASN A 509 0.50 -11.12 -14.05
N LEU A 510 0.72 -10.06 -13.27
CA LEU A 510 2.02 -9.40 -13.12
C LEU A 510 2.48 -9.37 -11.66
N THR A 511 3.80 -9.32 -11.47
CA THR A 511 4.43 -9.03 -10.18
C THR A 511 4.71 -7.53 -10.06
N TRP A 512 4.34 -6.92 -8.94
CA TRP A 512 4.59 -5.50 -8.68
C TRP A 512 6.10 -5.20 -8.63
N GLY A 513 6.52 -4.15 -9.34
CA GLY A 513 7.94 -3.85 -9.58
C GLY A 513 8.66 -4.85 -10.50
N ALA A 514 7.94 -5.60 -11.35
CA ALA A 514 8.55 -6.29 -12.48
C ALA A 514 8.77 -5.34 -13.67
N THR A 515 9.89 -5.52 -14.39
CA THR A 515 10.29 -4.72 -15.54
C THR A 515 10.23 -5.55 -16.82
N GLY A 516 9.75 -4.95 -17.93
CA GLY A 516 9.80 -5.58 -19.26
C GLY A 516 8.66 -6.56 -19.60
N VAL A 517 7.63 -6.69 -18.76
CA VAL A 517 6.54 -7.68 -18.94
C VAL A 517 5.30 -7.12 -19.66
N LEU A 518 5.37 -5.87 -20.14
CA LEU A 518 4.27 -5.14 -20.80
C LEU A 518 4.62 -4.71 -22.23
N ASP A 519 5.31 -5.57 -22.95
CA ASP A 519 5.54 -5.40 -24.39
C ASP A 519 4.47 -6.13 -25.24
N CYS A 520 4.61 -6.05 -26.57
CA CYS A 520 3.70 -6.71 -27.51
C CYS A 520 3.59 -8.22 -27.24
N VAL A 521 4.68 -8.89 -26.84
CA VAL A 521 4.73 -10.36 -26.63
C VAL A 521 4.07 -10.74 -25.32
N GLY A 522 4.31 -9.99 -24.24
CA GLY A 522 3.65 -10.20 -22.94
C GLY A 522 2.12 -10.13 -23.06
N CYS A 523 1.60 -9.14 -23.78
CA CYS A 523 0.16 -9.02 -24.02
C CYS A 523 -0.36 -10.00 -25.09
N HIS A 524 0.31 -10.16 -26.24
CA HIS A 524 -0.18 -10.97 -27.36
C HIS A 524 0.11 -12.48 -27.20
N GLY A 525 0.84 -12.88 -26.15
CA GLY A 525 0.98 -14.27 -25.71
C GLY A 525 -0.19 -14.81 -24.87
N SER A 526 -1.21 -13.99 -24.58
CA SER A 526 -2.40 -14.38 -23.81
C SER A 526 -3.70 -14.17 -24.61
N THR A 527 -4.75 -14.90 -24.25
CA THR A 527 -6.12 -14.61 -24.71
C THR A 527 -6.69 -13.45 -23.90
N VAL A 528 -7.25 -12.43 -24.56
CA VAL A 528 -7.70 -11.17 -23.91
C VAL A 528 -9.06 -10.75 -24.48
N ALA A 529 -9.99 -10.29 -23.64
CA ALA A 529 -11.31 -9.82 -24.05
C ALA A 529 -11.23 -8.61 -25.01
N ILE A 530 -12.13 -8.55 -26.01
CA ILE A 530 -12.19 -7.42 -26.95
C ILE A 530 -13.07 -6.33 -26.35
N ASN A 531 -12.45 -5.23 -25.93
CA ASN A 531 -13.11 -4.14 -25.19
C ASN A 531 -13.22 -2.83 -25.98
N ALA A 532 -12.86 -2.82 -27.28
CA ALA A 532 -12.84 -1.64 -28.14
C ALA A 532 -13.11 -2.00 -29.61
N GLY A 533 -13.54 -1.01 -30.40
CA GLY A 533 -13.81 -1.13 -31.84
C GLY A 533 -15.06 -1.94 -32.21
N PRO A 534 -15.24 -2.27 -33.50
CA PRO A 534 -16.44 -2.95 -34.01
C PRO A 534 -16.70 -4.38 -33.48
N LEU A 535 -15.76 -4.93 -32.70
CA LEU A 535 -15.86 -6.26 -32.08
C LEU A 535 -15.87 -6.19 -30.54
N ALA A 536 -16.08 -4.99 -29.97
CA ALA A 536 -16.23 -4.83 -28.52
C ALA A 536 -17.35 -5.73 -27.98
N GLY A 537 -17.04 -6.52 -26.95
CA GLY A 537 -17.97 -7.48 -26.34
C GLY A 537 -18.21 -8.78 -27.13
N THR A 538 -17.75 -8.90 -28.38
CA THR A 538 -18.05 -10.08 -29.23
C THR A 538 -17.11 -11.28 -28.98
N GLY A 539 -16.40 -11.33 -27.84
CA GLY A 539 -15.51 -12.42 -27.45
C GLY A 539 -14.10 -11.97 -27.06
N SER A 540 -13.09 -12.77 -27.41
CA SER A 540 -11.69 -12.55 -27.03
C SER A 540 -10.72 -12.70 -28.20
N ARG A 541 -9.69 -11.85 -28.23
CA ARG A 541 -8.53 -11.99 -29.11
C ARG A 541 -7.61 -13.11 -28.57
N ARG A 542 -7.33 -14.10 -29.42
CA ARG A 542 -6.46 -15.25 -29.15
C ARG A 542 -5.00 -14.87 -28.80
N ALA A 543 -4.26 -15.84 -28.26
CA ALA A 543 -2.82 -15.76 -27.99
C ALA A 543 -1.97 -15.92 -29.27
N VAL A 544 -1.76 -14.81 -29.98
CA VAL A 544 -1.07 -14.78 -31.28
C VAL A 544 0.43 -15.07 -31.17
N ALA A 545 1.13 -14.62 -30.13
CA ALA A 545 2.60 -14.73 -30.05
C ALA A 545 3.12 -16.18 -29.95
N SER A 546 2.26 -17.13 -29.58
CA SER A 546 2.52 -18.58 -29.65
C SER A 546 2.43 -19.15 -31.07
N GLU A 547 1.57 -18.61 -31.94
CA GLU A 547 1.41 -19.08 -33.33
C GLU A 547 2.74 -18.96 -34.08
N PHE A 548 3.42 -17.82 -33.92
CA PHE A 548 4.75 -17.54 -34.43
C PHE A 548 5.86 -18.52 -33.95
N LYS A 549 5.60 -19.44 -33.02
CA LYS A 549 6.54 -20.53 -32.67
C LYS A 549 6.40 -21.75 -33.60
N ASN A 550 5.34 -21.82 -34.41
CA ASN A 550 5.10 -22.91 -35.35
C ASN A 550 6.16 -22.96 -36.46
N THR A 551 6.46 -24.18 -36.87
CA THR A 551 7.60 -24.58 -37.72
C THR A 551 7.70 -23.82 -39.06
N TRP A 552 6.57 -23.36 -39.62
CA TRP A 552 6.46 -22.93 -41.02
C TRP A 552 6.09 -21.45 -41.23
N SER A 553 6.45 -20.59 -40.29
CA SER A 553 6.28 -19.12 -40.38
C SER A 553 7.44 -18.44 -41.14
N HIS A 554 7.20 -17.28 -41.77
CA HIS A 554 8.21 -16.51 -42.53
C HIS A 554 9.31 -15.83 -41.69
N LYS A 555 9.31 -16.01 -40.38
CA LYS A 555 10.25 -15.42 -39.41
C LYS A 555 11.38 -16.39 -39.04
N ARG A 556 12.33 -15.92 -38.22
CA ARG A 556 13.31 -16.73 -37.49
C ARG A 556 12.62 -17.75 -36.56
N SER A 557 12.24 -18.92 -37.07
CA SER A 557 11.58 -19.98 -36.31
C SER A 557 12.61 -20.83 -35.55
N THR A 558 12.20 -21.38 -34.40
CA THR A 558 13.03 -22.27 -33.56
C THR A 558 13.32 -23.63 -34.19
N SER A 559 12.86 -23.88 -35.42
CA SER A 559 13.02 -25.12 -36.17
C SER A 559 13.80 -24.93 -37.48
N GLY A 560 14.42 -23.76 -37.70
CA GLY A 560 15.06 -23.41 -38.98
C GLY A 560 16.12 -22.31 -38.94
N GLY A 561 16.84 -22.13 -37.82
CA GLY A 561 17.89 -21.11 -37.70
C GLY A 561 18.92 -21.37 -36.60
N ILE A 562 20.15 -20.88 -36.83
CA ILE A 562 21.25 -20.80 -35.87
C ILE A 562 21.61 -19.30 -35.71
N PRO A 563 21.97 -18.81 -34.50
CA PRO A 563 22.02 -19.53 -33.22
C PRO A 563 20.63 -19.90 -32.68
N ALA A 564 20.59 -20.98 -31.89
CA ALA A 564 19.40 -21.36 -31.15
C ALA A 564 19.05 -20.30 -30.08
N ASN A 565 17.79 -20.29 -29.65
CA ASN A 565 17.19 -19.28 -28.75
C ASN A 565 16.99 -17.87 -29.38
N THR A 566 16.04 -17.76 -30.32
CA THR A 566 15.31 -16.50 -30.56
C THR A 566 13.81 -16.70 -30.32
N VAL A 567 13.35 -16.19 -29.17
CA VAL A 567 11.93 -15.99 -28.87
C VAL A 567 11.36 -14.93 -29.85
N VAL A 568 10.06 -14.94 -30.11
CA VAL A 568 9.40 -13.77 -30.73
C VAL A 568 9.69 -12.55 -29.87
N THR A 569 10.22 -11.48 -30.46
CA THR A 569 10.47 -10.22 -29.78
C THR A 569 9.32 -9.25 -30.04
N LYS A 570 9.18 -8.26 -29.15
CA LYS A 570 8.26 -7.13 -29.34
C LYS A 570 8.46 -6.39 -30.68
N TYR A 571 9.67 -6.39 -31.21
CA TYR A 571 10.01 -5.76 -32.49
C TYR A 571 9.46 -6.53 -33.70
N ASP A 572 9.39 -7.87 -33.65
CA ASP A 572 8.91 -8.68 -34.78
C ASP A 572 7.44 -8.39 -35.14
N CYS A 573 6.61 -8.01 -34.16
CA CYS A 573 5.24 -7.54 -34.39
C CYS A 573 5.18 -6.18 -35.14
N CYS A 574 6.15 -5.31 -34.86
CA CYS A 574 6.22 -3.94 -35.37
C CYS A 574 6.62 -3.86 -36.86
N VAL A 575 7.08 -4.97 -37.44
CA VAL A 575 7.27 -5.15 -38.89
C VAL A 575 5.92 -5.03 -39.60
N CYS A 576 5.00 -5.95 -39.32
CA CYS A 576 3.72 -6.04 -40.02
C CYS A 576 2.64 -5.06 -39.51
N HIS A 577 2.65 -4.68 -38.22
CA HIS A 577 1.59 -3.84 -37.62
C HIS A 577 2.04 -2.39 -37.40
N MET A 578 1.11 -1.44 -37.56
CA MET A 578 1.26 -0.04 -37.15
C MET A 578 1.11 0.15 -35.64
N GLU A 579 0.49 -0.81 -34.94
CA GLU A 579 0.31 -0.88 -33.49
C GLU A 579 1.61 -0.80 -32.66
N GLY A 580 2.80 -0.85 -33.26
CA GLY A 580 4.08 -0.91 -32.55
C GLY A 580 5.15 0.01 -33.10
N ASP A 581 5.89 0.64 -32.19
CA ASP A 581 7.08 1.44 -32.47
C ASP A 581 8.35 0.57 -32.47
N MET A 582 9.15 0.64 -33.54
CA MET A 582 10.43 -0.08 -33.63
C MET A 582 11.55 0.51 -32.78
N SER A 583 11.50 1.78 -32.38
CA SER A 583 12.58 2.38 -31.58
C SER A 583 12.56 1.83 -30.14
N SER A 584 11.38 1.73 -29.55
CA SER A 584 11.16 1.26 -28.18
C SER A 584 10.70 -0.19 -28.08
N GLY A 585 10.08 -0.75 -29.14
CA GLY A 585 9.32 -1.99 -29.09
C GLY A 585 8.02 -1.86 -28.28
N SER A 586 7.57 -0.64 -27.97
CA SER A 586 6.35 -0.36 -27.22
C SER A 586 5.14 -0.21 -28.16
N PRO A 587 3.92 -0.37 -27.63
CA PRO A 587 2.71 -0.09 -28.41
C PRO A 587 2.61 1.38 -28.82
N ASN A 588 2.17 1.64 -30.06
CA ASN A 588 1.94 2.96 -30.59
C ASN A 588 0.55 3.49 -30.15
N ALA A 589 0.51 4.66 -29.53
CA ALA A 589 -0.72 5.22 -28.94
C ALA A 589 -1.80 5.66 -29.94
N THR A 590 -1.48 5.81 -31.23
CA THR A 590 -2.45 6.16 -32.29
C THR A 590 -3.21 4.94 -32.82
N TYR A 591 -2.55 3.78 -32.88
CA TYR A 591 -3.08 2.57 -33.50
C TYR A 591 -3.45 1.48 -32.47
N HIS A 592 -2.63 1.28 -31.44
CA HIS A 592 -2.87 0.17 -30.50
C HIS A 592 -4.09 0.43 -29.61
N LYS A 593 -4.95 -0.60 -29.49
CA LYS A 593 -6.24 -0.57 -28.75
C LYS A 593 -7.30 0.41 -29.27
N ASN A 594 -7.15 0.95 -30.48
CA ASN A 594 -8.25 1.65 -31.16
C ASN A 594 -9.42 0.69 -31.53
N GLY A 595 -9.16 -0.63 -31.60
CA GLY A 595 -10.12 -1.67 -31.91
C GLY A 595 -10.19 -2.07 -33.39
N LEU A 596 -9.20 -1.68 -34.18
CA LEU A 596 -8.95 -2.05 -35.56
C LEU A 596 -7.57 -2.73 -35.68
N ILE A 597 -7.21 -3.11 -36.90
CA ILE A 597 -5.89 -3.64 -37.27
C ILE A 597 -5.41 -2.80 -38.47
N GLU A 598 -4.31 -2.09 -38.27
CA GLU A 598 -3.58 -1.36 -39.29
C GLU A 598 -2.26 -2.09 -39.60
N LEU A 599 -2.13 -2.59 -40.83
CA LEU A 599 -0.89 -3.22 -41.28
C LEU A 599 0.01 -2.24 -42.03
N ARG A 600 1.30 -2.52 -42.07
CA ARG A 600 2.33 -1.69 -42.69
C ARG A 600 2.53 -2.01 -44.16
N ASP A 601 2.65 -0.97 -44.98
CA ASP A 601 3.12 -1.04 -46.35
C ASP A 601 4.67 -1.09 -46.37
N PRO A 602 5.32 -2.16 -46.86
CA PRO A 602 6.78 -2.31 -46.80
C PRO A 602 7.56 -1.22 -47.55
N ASP A 603 7.07 -0.79 -48.72
CA ASP A 603 7.75 0.22 -49.55
C ASP A 603 7.78 1.59 -48.85
N THR A 604 6.69 1.96 -48.18
CA THR A 604 6.46 3.33 -47.68
C THR A 604 6.51 3.46 -46.16
N GLY A 605 6.45 2.36 -45.41
CA GLY A 605 6.37 2.34 -43.95
C GLY A 605 5.06 2.87 -43.35
N ALA A 606 4.14 3.37 -44.17
CA ALA A 606 2.82 3.86 -43.76
C ALA A 606 1.83 2.70 -43.56
N THR A 607 0.57 3.01 -43.25
CA THR A 607 -0.54 2.03 -43.31
C THR A 607 -0.71 1.52 -44.74
N ILE A 608 -0.99 0.23 -44.92
CA ILE A 608 -1.43 -0.30 -46.21
C ILE A 608 -2.66 0.46 -46.71
N LYS A 609 -2.69 0.74 -48.01
CA LYS A 609 -3.87 1.33 -48.67
C LYS A 609 -4.88 0.26 -49.04
N GLY A 610 -6.15 0.69 -49.20
CA GLY A 610 -7.13 -0.10 -49.93
C GLY A 610 -6.69 -0.32 -51.39
N VAL A 611 -7.36 -1.24 -52.09
CA VAL A 611 -7.07 -1.53 -53.50
C VAL A 611 -8.36 -1.66 -54.31
N THR A 612 -8.26 -1.36 -55.60
CA THR A 612 -9.24 -1.73 -56.62
C THR A 612 -8.58 -2.64 -57.64
N HIS A 613 -9.40 -3.44 -58.36
CA HIS A 613 -8.96 -4.26 -59.49
C HIS A 613 -9.85 -3.98 -60.69
N ASN A 614 -9.27 -3.79 -61.87
CA ASN A 614 -10.01 -3.39 -63.09
C ASN A 614 -10.26 -4.54 -64.09
N GLY A 615 -10.03 -5.79 -63.70
CA GLY A 615 -10.25 -6.97 -64.55
C GLY A 615 -11.73 -7.30 -64.70
N THR A 616 -12.23 -7.37 -65.93
CA THR A 616 -13.65 -7.65 -66.23
C THR A 616 -13.88 -9.15 -66.44
N ALA A 617 -14.90 -9.55 -67.20
CA ALA A 617 -15.01 -10.90 -67.76
C ALA A 617 -14.22 -11.06 -69.08
N THR A 618 -13.69 -9.97 -69.64
CA THR A 618 -13.02 -9.89 -70.96
C THR A 618 -11.59 -9.35 -70.89
N THR A 619 -11.11 -8.94 -69.71
CA THR A 619 -9.74 -8.43 -69.50
C THR A 619 -9.09 -9.06 -68.26
N ALA A 620 -7.77 -9.25 -68.31
CA ALA A 620 -6.98 -9.71 -67.16
C ALA A 620 -7.09 -8.73 -65.98
N GLY A 621 -6.84 -7.44 -66.25
CA GLY A 621 -6.80 -6.37 -65.26
C GLY A 621 -5.66 -6.47 -64.26
N ASN A 622 -5.43 -5.38 -63.55
CA ASN A 622 -4.38 -5.19 -62.54
C ASN A 622 -4.96 -4.58 -61.26
N TYR A 623 -4.22 -4.72 -60.16
CA TYR A 623 -4.46 -3.99 -58.92
C TYR A 623 -3.92 -2.55 -58.97
N THR A 624 -4.68 -1.63 -58.36
CA THR A 624 -4.25 -0.25 -58.09
C THR A 624 -4.59 0.11 -56.65
N SER A 625 -3.66 0.74 -55.92
CA SER A 625 -3.89 1.20 -54.55
C SER A 625 -4.69 2.50 -54.51
N THR A 626 -5.60 2.62 -53.54
CA THR A 626 -6.43 3.82 -53.34
C THR A 626 -5.71 4.84 -52.44
N ALA A 627 -6.27 6.05 -52.31
CA ALA A 627 -5.75 7.06 -51.39
C ALA A 627 -5.98 6.70 -49.90
N THR A 628 -6.99 5.88 -49.61
CA THR A 628 -7.49 5.60 -48.25
C THR A 628 -6.72 4.45 -47.59
N ASP A 629 -6.38 4.61 -46.31
CA ASP A 629 -5.82 3.56 -45.47
C ASP A 629 -6.81 2.39 -45.32
N MET A 630 -6.30 1.16 -45.38
CA MET A 630 -7.07 -0.06 -45.10
C MET A 630 -6.96 -0.39 -43.61
N THR A 631 -8.10 -0.38 -42.93
CA THR A 631 -8.25 -0.75 -41.52
C THR A 631 -9.36 -1.77 -41.37
N PHE A 632 -9.22 -2.75 -40.49
CA PHE A 632 -10.21 -3.83 -40.32
C PHE A 632 -10.22 -4.41 -38.90
N ALA A 633 -11.40 -4.72 -38.35
CA ALA A 633 -11.50 -5.22 -36.97
C ALA A 633 -10.99 -6.67 -36.78
N ARG A 634 -11.04 -7.49 -37.84
CA ARG A 634 -10.41 -8.83 -37.90
C ARG A 634 -10.14 -9.23 -39.35
N PHE A 635 -9.15 -10.09 -39.57
CA PHE A 635 -9.01 -10.78 -40.85
C PHE A 635 -10.24 -11.69 -41.10
N SER A 636 -10.70 -11.76 -42.34
CA SER A 636 -11.83 -12.57 -42.78
C SER A 636 -11.69 -12.93 -44.25
N ARG A 637 -11.77 -14.22 -44.60
CA ARG A 637 -11.83 -14.74 -45.97
C ARG A 637 -12.87 -15.85 -46.09
N ASP A 638 -13.93 -15.66 -46.87
CA ASP A 638 -14.92 -16.70 -47.17
C ASP A 638 -14.52 -17.55 -48.37
N LEU A 639 -14.10 -18.79 -48.09
CA LEU A 639 -13.76 -19.78 -49.13
C LEU A 639 -14.98 -20.20 -49.98
N GLY A 640 -16.20 -19.92 -49.52
CA GLY A 640 -17.43 -20.16 -50.28
C GLY A 640 -17.73 -19.11 -51.35
N ASN A 641 -17.00 -17.98 -51.40
CA ASN A 641 -17.32 -16.84 -52.26
C ASN A 641 -16.16 -16.46 -53.19
N ALA A 642 -16.40 -16.45 -54.51
CA ALA A 642 -15.39 -16.05 -55.50
C ALA A 642 -15.03 -14.54 -55.48
N SER A 643 -15.83 -13.72 -54.82
CA SER A 643 -15.50 -12.31 -54.57
C SER A 643 -14.55 -12.21 -53.38
N LEU A 644 -13.38 -11.59 -53.59
CA LEU A 644 -12.39 -11.38 -52.54
C LEU A 644 -12.74 -10.16 -51.68
N GLU A 645 -12.61 -10.27 -50.37
CA GLU A 645 -12.87 -9.16 -49.43
C GLU A 645 -11.81 -8.05 -49.58
N ALA A 646 -12.22 -6.79 -49.40
CA ALA A 646 -11.32 -5.64 -49.60
C ALA A 646 -10.05 -5.69 -48.73
N ALA A 647 -10.16 -6.19 -47.49
CA ALA A 647 -9.00 -6.43 -46.63
C ALA A 647 -8.09 -7.53 -47.18
N VAL A 648 -8.64 -8.66 -47.65
CA VAL A 648 -7.86 -9.77 -48.25
C VAL A 648 -7.03 -9.26 -49.43
N GLN A 649 -7.66 -8.52 -50.35
CA GLN A 649 -7.01 -7.95 -51.53
C GLN A 649 -5.90 -6.95 -51.14
N ALA A 650 -6.17 -6.06 -50.19
CA ALA A 650 -5.20 -5.06 -49.72
C ALA A 650 -4.02 -5.69 -48.98
N ILE A 651 -4.24 -6.70 -48.12
CA ILE A 651 -3.17 -7.41 -47.40
C ILE A 651 -2.30 -8.19 -48.40
N GLN A 652 -2.91 -8.84 -49.41
CA GLN A 652 -2.17 -9.53 -50.47
C GLN A 652 -1.24 -8.57 -51.22
N PHE A 653 -1.79 -7.47 -51.73
CA PHE A 653 -1.09 -6.58 -52.63
C PHE A 653 -0.13 -5.63 -51.89
N ASN A 654 -0.62 -4.89 -50.89
CA ASN A 654 0.13 -3.82 -50.22
C ASN A 654 0.94 -4.28 -48.99
N LEU A 655 0.78 -5.50 -48.48
CA LEU A 655 1.72 -6.09 -47.51
C LEU A 655 2.52 -7.23 -48.14
N CYS A 656 1.86 -8.35 -48.47
CA CYS A 656 2.58 -9.60 -48.79
C CYS A 656 3.43 -9.49 -50.05
N LEU A 657 2.86 -9.03 -51.17
CA LEU A 657 3.58 -8.97 -52.44
C LEU A 657 4.58 -7.81 -52.51
N LYS A 658 4.37 -6.71 -51.79
CA LYS A 658 5.39 -5.66 -51.61
C LYS A 658 6.59 -6.13 -50.79
N CYS A 659 6.34 -6.87 -49.70
CA CYS A 659 7.41 -7.48 -48.90
C CYS A 659 8.27 -8.45 -49.75
N HIS A 660 7.65 -9.11 -50.72
CA HIS A 660 8.31 -9.92 -51.75
C HIS A 660 8.59 -9.16 -53.06
N ASP A 661 9.01 -7.89 -52.97
CA ASP A 661 9.56 -7.15 -54.13
C ASP A 661 10.82 -6.36 -53.80
N ASN A 662 11.52 -5.91 -54.86
CA ASN A 662 12.82 -5.24 -54.74
C ASN A 662 12.78 -3.90 -53.99
N ASN A 663 11.63 -3.23 -53.91
CA ASN A 663 11.46 -2.02 -53.11
C ASN A 663 11.24 -2.40 -51.65
N GLY A 664 10.19 -3.17 -51.37
CA GLY A 664 9.76 -3.49 -50.01
C GLY A 664 10.76 -4.36 -49.24
N ALA A 665 11.50 -5.25 -49.92
CA ALA A 665 12.52 -6.08 -49.29
C ALA A 665 13.83 -5.33 -48.99
N ALA A 666 14.20 -4.33 -49.80
CA ALA A 666 15.37 -3.48 -49.55
C ALA A 666 15.05 -2.27 -48.64
N SER A 667 13.77 -1.98 -48.43
CA SER A 667 13.27 -0.83 -47.68
C SER A 667 13.59 -0.91 -46.18
N THR A 668 14.28 0.12 -45.67
CA THR A 668 14.41 0.34 -44.22
C THR A 668 13.06 0.59 -43.54
N LEU A 669 12.06 1.06 -44.30
CA LEU A 669 10.70 1.36 -43.82
C LEU A 669 9.87 0.09 -43.61
N ALA A 670 10.23 -1.01 -44.26
CA ALA A 670 9.72 -2.36 -43.98
C ALA A 670 10.23 -2.93 -42.65
N ARG A 671 11.19 -2.27 -41.98
CA ARG A 671 11.72 -2.62 -40.63
C ARG A 671 12.39 -3.99 -40.55
N VAL A 672 12.80 -4.53 -41.69
CA VAL A 672 13.64 -5.71 -41.85
C VAL A 672 15.14 -5.32 -41.91
N PRO A 673 16.10 -6.26 -41.77
CA PRO A 673 17.51 -5.97 -42.02
C PRO A 673 17.75 -5.46 -43.45
N THR A 674 18.68 -4.52 -43.63
CA THR A 674 19.01 -3.88 -44.92
C THR A 674 19.63 -4.81 -45.98
N THR A 675 19.71 -6.11 -45.71
CA THR A 675 20.17 -7.15 -46.63
C THR A 675 19.01 -8.02 -47.15
N GLY A 676 17.79 -7.49 -47.13
CA GLY A 676 16.60 -8.16 -47.65
C GLY A 676 16.53 -8.15 -49.18
N THR A 677 15.92 -9.18 -49.75
CA THR A 677 15.64 -9.33 -51.19
C THR A 677 14.24 -9.95 -51.38
N ALA A 678 13.66 -9.94 -52.59
CA ALA A 678 12.34 -10.54 -52.82
C ALA A 678 12.26 -12.04 -52.41
N GLU A 679 13.40 -12.74 -52.53
CA GLU A 679 13.65 -14.13 -52.13
C GLU A 679 13.94 -14.30 -50.63
N LYS A 680 14.28 -13.20 -49.93
CA LYS A 680 14.60 -13.16 -48.49
C LYS A 680 14.20 -11.80 -47.87
N PRO A 681 12.91 -11.49 -47.67
CA PRO A 681 12.53 -10.17 -47.16
C PRO A 681 13.13 -9.86 -45.78
N PHE A 682 13.38 -10.87 -44.94
CA PHE A 682 14.01 -10.72 -43.62
C PHE A 682 15.55 -10.78 -43.63
N GLY A 683 16.19 -10.86 -44.81
CA GLY A 683 17.65 -11.00 -44.97
C GLY A 683 18.25 -12.33 -44.47
N THR A 684 17.47 -13.23 -43.88
CA THR A 684 17.94 -14.47 -43.26
C THR A 684 17.92 -15.67 -44.21
N THR A 685 19.00 -16.45 -44.23
CA THR A 685 19.01 -17.81 -44.81
C THR A 685 18.27 -18.79 -43.89
N ILE A 686 17.39 -19.63 -44.46
CA ILE A 686 16.68 -20.67 -43.70
C ILE A 686 17.62 -21.86 -43.48
N ALA A 687 17.93 -22.22 -42.24
CA ALA A 687 18.77 -23.38 -41.95
C ALA A 687 18.01 -24.69 -42.23
N GLY A 688 18.71 -25.70 -42.77
CA GLY A 688 18.10 -26.95 -43.24
C GLY A 688 17.42 -26.85 -44.61
N ALA A 689 17.20 -25.65 -45.15
CA ALA A 689 16.76 -25.45 -46.53
C ALA A 689 17.96 -25.61 -47.50
N GLY A 690 18.34 -26.86 -47.81
CA GLY A 690 19.35 -27.21 -48.83
C GLY A 690 18.93 -26.91 -50.27
N TYR A 691 18.15 -25.85 -50.47
CA TYR A 691 17.46 -25.49 -51.69
C TYR A 691 18.27 -24.46 -52.48
N THR A 692 19.34 -24.93 -53.10
CA THR A 692 20.20 -24.13 -53.98
C THR A 692 19.81 -24.35 -55.43
N GLY A 693 19.56 -23.26 -56.17
CA GLY A 693 19.19 -23.34 -57.57
C GLY A 693 19.47 -22.06 -58.33
N ALA A 694 20.32 -22.15 -59.36
CA ALA A 694 20.34 -21.17 -60.43
C ALA A 694 19.05 -21.36 -61.25
N GLY A 695 18.08 -20.47 -61.04
CA GLY A 695 16.73 -20.53 -61.60
C GLY A 695 16.04 -19.17 -61.49
N VAL A 696 15.11 -18.91 -62.41
CA VAL A 696 14.36 -17.65 -62.48
C VAL A 696 13.44 -17.53 -61.25
N THR A 697 13.26 -16.32 -60.71
CA THR A 697 12.56 -16.00 -59.44
C THR A 697 13.27 -16.39 -58.14
N ALA A 698 14.28 -17.27 -58.16
CA ALA A 698 15.18 -17.47 -57.02
C ALA A 698 16.53 -16.74 -57.17
N ASN A 699 16.82 -16.25 -58.39
CA ASN A 699 17.91 -15.34 -58.75
C ASN A 699 19.32 -15.73 -58.21
N GLY A 700 19.54 -17.03 -57.96
CA GLY A 700 20.80 -17.55 -57.41
C GLY A 700 21.00 -17.31 -55.91
N VAL A 701 20.02 -16.77 -55.19
CA VAL A 701 20.13 -16.43 -53.77
C VAL A 701 20.24 -17.69 -52.91
N LEU A 702 21.42 -17.93 -52.34
CA LEU A 702 21.74 -19.12 -51.52
C LEU A 702 20.75 -19.32 -50.36
N GLY A 703 19.84 -20.28 -50.50
CA GLY A 703 18.79 -20.57 -49.50
C GLY A 703 17.74 -19.46 -49.35
N GLY A 704 17.43 -18.74 -50.44
CA GLY A 704 16.21 -17.93 -50.57
C GLY A 704 14.97 -18.76 -50.93
N VAL A 705 13.82 -18.10 -51.02
CA VAL A 705 12.58 -18.65 -51.58
C VAL A 705 12.31 -18.10 -52.98
N THR A 706 11.30 -18.63 -53.68
CA THR A 706 10.72 -18.02 -54.88
C THR A 706 10.29 -16.58 -54.63
N ASP A 707 10.66 -15.64 -55.49
CA ASP A 707 9.99 -14.34 -55.65
C ASP A 707 8.54 -14.59 -56.07
N ILE A 708 7.65 -14.45 -55.08
CA ILE A 708 6.23 -14.71 -55.21
C ILE A 708 5.54 -13.67 -56.11
N LYS A 709 6.05 -12.43 -56.18
CA LYS A 709 5.46 -11.37 -57.00
C LYS A 709 5.80 -11.58 -58.48
N ALA A 710 7.05 -11.90 -58.80
CA ALA A 710 7.46 -12.26 -60.15
C ALA A 710 6.76 -13.54 -60.63
N ALA A 711 6.53 -14.52 -59.73
CA ALA A 711 5.85 -15.77 -60.09
C ALA A 711 4.37 -15.57 -60.47
N PHE A 712 3.64 -14.66 -59.82
CA PHE A 712 2.24 -14.34 -60.15
C PHE A 712 2.06 -13.33 -61.29
N ALA A 713 3.14 -12.90 -61.97
CA ALA A 713 3.04 -11.94 -63.07
C ALA A 713 2.19 -12.46 -64.24
N THR A 714 1.30 -11.62 -64.78
CA THR A 714 0.40 -11.95 -65.90
C THR A 714 1.12 -12.21 -67.24
N THR A 715 2.42 -11.89 -67.30
CA THR A 715 3.38 -12.21 -68.36
C THR A 715 3.85 -13.67 -68.35
N ASN A 716 3.66 -14.41 -67.25
CA ASN A 716 4.00 -15.82 -67.15
C ASN A 716 2.95 -16.68 -67.88
N SER A 717 3.28 -17.87 -68.39
CA SER A 717 2.32 -18.70 -69.14
C SER A 717 1.36 -19.47 -68.23
N SER A 718 1.77 -19.72 -66.97
CA SER A 718 1.04 -20.59 -66.03
C SER A 718 0.65 -19.91 -64.71
N TYR A 719 0.54 -18.58 -64.64
CA TYR A 719 0.21 -17.91 -63.38
C TYR A 719 -1.20 -18.29 -62.89
N HIS A 720 -1.33 -18.51 -61.59
CA HIS A 720 -2.64 -18.48 -60.93
C HIS A 720 -3.14 -17.03 -60.79
N PRO A 721 -4.46 -16.79 -60.84
CA PRO A 721 -5.03 -15.44 -60.98
C PRO A 721 -5.00 -14.61 -59.69
N VAL A 722 -3.79 -14.28 -59.22
CA VAL A 722 -3.51 -13.62 -57.93
C VAL A 722 -3.22 -12.12 -58.08
N LEU A 723 -2.59 -11.70 -59.19
CA LEU A 723 -2.36 -10.29 -59.55
C LEU A 723 -3.31 -9.78 -60.65
N GLY A 724 -3.68 -10.65 -61.59
CA GLY A 724 -4.64 -10.40 -62.65
C GLY A 724 -5.43 -11.66 -62.96
N LYS A 725 -6.57 -11.53 -63.64
CA LYS A 725 -7.42 -12.67 -64.01
C LYS A 725 -6.78 -13.48 -65.13
N GLN A 726 -7.03 -14.79 -65.10
CA GLN A 726 -6.51 -15.78 -66.06
C GLN A 726 -7.62 -16.19 -67.04
N ASN A 727 -7.33 -16.23 -68.35
CA ASN A 727 -8.29 -16.61 -69.40
C ASN A 727 -8.14 -18.06 -69.89
N ASN A 728 -7.11 -18.78 -69.46
CA ASN A 728 -6.85 -20.15 -69.87
C ASN A 728 -8.08 -21.08 -69.72
N SER A 729 -8.23 -22.06 -70.63
CA SER A 729 -9.42 -22.92 -70.79
C SER A 729 -9.18 -24.41 -70.53
N TYR A 730 -7.94 -24.83 -70.23
CA TYR A 730 -7.65 -26.25 -69.94
C TYR A 730 -8.31 -26.76 -68.62
N THR A 731 -8.76 -25.88 -67.73
CA THR A 731 -9.46 -26.24 -66.48
C THR A 731 -10.74 -25.41 -66.33
N GLN A 732 -11.90 -26.03 -66.56
CA GLN A 732 -13.21 -25.35 -66.59
C GLN A 732 -14.39 -26.29 -66.29
N GLY A 733 -15.59 -25.72 -66.10
CA GLY A 733 -16.79 -26.48 -65.76
C GLY A 733 -16.61 -27.30 -64.47
N SER A 734 -16.97 -28.59 -64.51
CA SER A 734 -16.83 -29.53 -63.39
C SER A 734 -15.39 -29.93 -63.05
N ARG A 735 -14.38 -29.45 -63.79
CA ARG A 735 -12.95 -29.59 -63.44
C ARG A 735 -12.42 -28.48 -62.54
N MET A 736 -13.26 -27.48 -62.23
CA MET A 736 -13.01 -26.48 -61.21
C MET A 736 -13.98 -26.69 -60.03
N ALA A 737 -13.50 -26.48 -58.80
CA ALA A 737 -14.34 -26.51 -57.60
C ALA A 737 -15.17 -25.23 -57.46
N VAL A 738 -16.32 -25.31 -56.80
CA VAL A 738 -17.08 -24.15 -56.34
C VAL A 738 -16.23 -23.41 -55.29
N PRO A 739 -16.10 -22.07 -55.31
CA PRO A 739 -16.81 -21.09 -56.16
C PRO A 739 -16.07 -20.66 -57.45
N TRP A 740 -14.96 -21.30 -57.80
CA TRP A 740 -14.14 -20.95 -58.98
C TRP A 740 -14.59 -21.65 -60.28
N ASN A 741 -15.70 -22.40 -60.22
CA ASN A 741 -16.25 -23.13 -61.35
C ASN A 741 -16.96 -22.20 -62.34
N LEU A 742 -16.47 -22.17 -63.58
CA LEU A 742 -17.01 -21.34 -64.65
C LEU A 742 -17.38 -22.19 -65.85
N ALA A 743 -18.59 -21.97 -66.37
CA ALA A 743 -18.98 -22.47 -67.68
C ALA A 743 -18.24 -21.69 -68.77
N LYS A 744 -17.52 -22.43 -69.61
CA LYS A 744 -16.73 -21.97 -70.75
C LYS A 744 -16.74 -23.05 -71.83
N THR A 745 -16.59 -22.66 -73.09
CA THR A 745 -16.34 -23.59 -74.21
C THR A 745 -14.84 -23.92 -74.29
N ASN A 746 -14.47 -25.14 -74.70
CA ASN A 746 -13.07 -25.52 -74.92
C ASN A 746 -12.41 -24.56 -75.93
N GLY A 747 -11.19 -24.08 -75.63
CA GLY A 747 -10.48 -23.11 -76.46
C GLY A 747 -10.90 -21.64 -76.29
N ASN A 748 -11.90 -21.32 -75.46
CA ASN A 748 -12.28 -19.93 -75.17
C ASN A 748 -11.18 -19.22 -74.36
N ASN A 749 -10.44 -18.33 -75.03
CA ASN A 749 -9.42 -17.45 -74.46
C ASN A 749 -9.88 -15.98 -74.30
N THR A 750 -11.13 -15.65 -74.58
CA THR A 750 -11.68 -14.29 -74.40
C THR A 750 -12.37 -14.10 -73.06
N GLN A 751 -12.83 -15.19 -72.43
CA GLN A 751 -13.48 -15.18 -71.12
C GLN A 751 -12.47 -15.37 -69.98
N TYR A 752 -12.34 -14.35 -69.13
CA TYR A 752 -11.46 -14.33 -67.97
C TYR A 752 -12.12 -14.90 -66.72
N GLY A 753 -11.33 -15.56 -65.88
CA GLY A 753 -11.77 -16.20 -64.64
C GLY A 753 -11.89 -15.25 -63.44
N ASN A 754 -12.30 -15.81 -62.31
CA ASN A 754 -12.26 -15.11 -61.03
C ASN A 754 -10.81 -14.94 -60.54
N LEU A 755 -10.57 -13.93 -59.69
CA LEU A 755 -9.33 -13.83 -58.94
C LEU A 755 -9.33 -14.85 -57.80
N ILE A 756 -8.14 -15.26 -57.36
CA ILE A 756 -7.96 -16.00 -56.12
C ILE A 756 -6.99 -15.26 -55.20
N SER A 757 -7.10 -15.53 -53.91
CA SER A 757 -6.18 -15.01 -52.91
C SER A 757 -5.21 -16.09 -52.43
N CYS A 758 -4.10 -15.67 -51.82
CA CYS A 758 -3.16 -16.57 -51.17
C CYS A 758 -3.84 -17.46 -50.10
N TRP A 759 -4.96 -17.05 -49.51
CA TRP A 759 -5.68 -17.82 -48.48
C TRP A 759 -6.60 -18.88 -49.05
N ASP A 760 -7.09 -18.73 -50.28
CA ASP A 760 -7.86 -19.79 -50.95
C ASP A 760 -6.97 -21.02 -51.19
N CYS A 761 -5.69 -20.78 -51.47
CA CYS A 761 -4.66 -21.81 -51.59
C CYS A 761 -4.01 -22.22 -50.24
N HIS A 762 -3.80 -21.27 -49.31
CA HIS A 762 -3.13 -21.50 -48.02
C HIS A 762 -4.08 -21.62 -46.82
N ALA A 763 -5.30 -22.13 -47.05
CA ALA A 763 -6.17 -22.61 -45.99
C ALA A 763 -5.73 -24.02 -45.51
N PRO A 764 -6.15 -24.47 -44.32
CA PRO A 764 -6.05 -25.88 -43.95
C PRO A 764 -6.74 -26.78 -44.98
N VAL A 765 -6.18 -27.96 -45.27
CA VAL A 765 -6.74 -28.90 -46.25
C VAL A 765 -8.17 -29.30 -45.80
N GLY A 766 -9.16 -29.10 -46.68
CA GLY A 766 -10.57 -29.35 -46.39
C GLY A 766 -11.31 -28.22 -45.66
N ALA A 767 -10.69 -27.06 -45.43
CA ALA A 767 -11.38 -25.89 -44.87
C ALA A 767 -12.45 -25.33 -45.82
N THR A 768 -13.56 -24.87 -45.26
CA THR A 768 -14.69 -24.26 -45.98
C THR A 768 -15.23 -23.05 -45.20
N GLY A 769 -15.94 -22.15 -45.89
CA GLY A 769 -16.53 -20.96 -45.28
C GLY A 769 -15.50 -19.93 -44.77
N VAL A 770 -15.93 -19.10 -43.82
CA VAL A 770 -15.20 -17.91 -43.33
C VAL A 770 -13.99 -18.27 -42.45
N GLN A 771 -12.79 -18.08 -43.00
CA GLN A 771 -11.51 -18.17 -42.27
C GLN A 771 -11.17 -16.83 -41.60
N THR A 772 -10.76 -16.87 -40.33
CA THR A 772 -10.35 -15.68 -39.55
C THR A 772 -8.87 -15.68 -39.15
N SER A 773 -8.09 -16.59 -39.74
CA SER A 773 -6.64 -16.72 -39.57
C SER A 773 -6.00 -17.25 -40.86
N THR A 774 -4.70 -17.52 -40.84
CA THR A 774 -3.94 -18.01 -42.01
C THR A 774 -2.82 -18.93 -41.59
N VAL A 775 -2.53 -19.93 -42.42
CA VAL A 775 -1.42 -20.87 -42.21
C VAL A 775 -0.06 -20.19 -42.44
N THR A 776 0.01 -19.17 -43.32
CA THR A 776 1.28 -18.64 -43.81
C THR A 776 1.87 -17.53 -42.94
N ALA A 777 1.09 -16.51 -42.57
CA ALA A 777 1.63 -15.30 -41.93
C ALA A 777 2.23 -15.57 -40.53
N HIS A 778 1.53 -16.35 -39.70
CA HIS A 778 2.00 -16.69 -38.34
C HIS A 778 2.53 -18.13 -38.23
N GLY A 779 2.35 -18.96 -39.27
CA GLY A 779 2.71 -20.38 -39.26
C GLY A 779 1.63 -21.28 -38.66
N SER A 780 1.30 -22.38 -39.35
CA SER A 780 0.51 -23.49 -38.79
C SER A 780 1.42 -24.63 -38.29
N ALA A 781 0.87 -25.47 -37.41
CA ALA A 781 1.46 -26.74 -37.03
C ALA A 781 1.51 -27.75 -38.20
N VAL A 782 0.60 -27.62 -39.18
CA VAL A 782 0.48 -28.54 -40.33
C VAL A 782 1.11 -27.93 -41.59
N THR A 783 1.92 -28.71 -42.30
CA THR A 783 2.40 -28.36 -43.65
C THR A 783 1.29 -28.48 -44.69
N LEU A 784 0.99 -27.40 -45.40
CA LEU A 784 0.26 -27.45 -46.69
C LEU A 784 1.14 -27.94 -47.86
N ARG A 785 2.33 -28.45 -47.54
CA ARG A 785 3.32 -28.95 -48.49
C ARG A 785 3.10 -30.45 -48.63
N GLY A 786 2.27 -30.85 -49.59
CA GLY A 786 2.13 -32.26 -49.97
C GLY A 786 3.48 -32.90 -50.30
N VAL A 787 3.62 -34.19 -50.03
CA VAL A 787 4.82 -34.95 -50.44
C VAL A 787 4.74 -35.13 -51.95
N ALA A 788 5.65 -34.50 -52.69
CA ALA A 788 5.66 -34.53 -54.14
C ALA A 788 5.98 -35.95 -54.66
N THR A 789 5.32 -36.39 -55.74
CA THR A 789 5.77 -37.56 -56.52
C THR A 789 7.08 -37.20 -57.25
N VAL A 790 8.10 -38.06 -57.16
CA VAL A 790 9.49 -37.82 -57.62
C VAL A 790 10.08 -39.05 -58.32
N THR A 791 11.21 -38.88 -59.01
CA THR A 791 11.90 -39.96 -59.73
C THR A 791 12.09 -41.21 -58.87
N GLY A 792 11.74 -42.38 -59.41
CA GLY A 792 11.91 -43.67 -58.73
C GLY A 792 10.87 -44.01 -57.67
N THR A 793 9.97 -43.08 -57.31
CA THR A 793 8.89 -43.33 -56.34
C THR A 793 7.53 -43.34 -57.04
N PRO A 794 6.78 -44.45 -57.05
CA PRO A 794 5.43 -44.50 -57.60
C PRO A 794 4.47 -43.49 -56.94
N ALA A 795 3.51 -43.00 -57.72
CA ALA A 795 2.43 -42.15 -57.22
C ALA A 795 1.42 -42.95 -56.38
N ALA A 796 1.07 -42.44 -55.20
CA ALA A 796 0.22 -43.07 -54.19
C ALA A 796 -0.44 -42.01 -53.28
N THR A 797 -1.43 -42.40 -52.47
CA THR A 797 -2.08 -41.51 -51.50
C THR A 797 -1.10 -40.84 -50.53
N THR A 798 0.03 -41.47 -50.23
CA THR A 798 1.09 -40.96 -49.35
C THR A 798 1.99 -39.88 -50.00
N ASN A 799 1.94 -39.71 -51.33
CA ASN A 799 2.65 -38.65 -52.06
C ASN A 799 1.73 -37.90 -53.05
N GLN A 800 0.49 -37.67 -52.62
CA GLN A 800 -0.49 -36.86 -53.34
C GLN A 800 -0.20 -35.35 -53.24
N VAL A 801 -0.38 -34.64 -54.36
CA VAL A 801 -0.36 -33.18 -54.42
C VAL A 801 -1.68 -32.58 -53.91
N THR A 802 -1.78 -32.41 -52.59
CA THR A 802 -2.99 -31.93 -51.89
C THR A 802 -3.43 -30.50 -52.23
N PHE A 803 -2.55 -29.68 -52.80
CA PHE A 803 -2.80 -28.25 -53.05
C PHE A 803 -3.62 -27.99 -54.31
N CYS A 804 -3.36 -28.72 -55.41
CA CYS A 804 -4.05 -28.52 -56.68
C CYS A 804 -5.55 -28.88 -56.58
N ILE A 805 -5.88 -29.93 -55.81
CA ILE A 805 -7.25 -30.44 -55.67
C ILE A 805 -8.17 -29.53 -54.83
N VAL A 806 -7.64 -28.45 -54.21
CA VAL A 806 -8.47 -27.42 -53.57
C VAL A 806 -9.33 -26.69 -54.60
N CYS A 807 -8.76 -26.41 -55.79
CA CYS A 807 -9.45 -25.69 -56.87
C CYS A 807 -9.76 -26.56 -58.09
N HIS A 808 -9.05 -27.68 -58.30
CA HIS A 808 -9.17 -28.54 -59.49
C HIS A 808 -9.84 -29.89 -59.16
N ALA A 809 -11.06 -30.10 -59.65
CA ALA A 809 -11.95 -31.16 -59.19
C ALA A 809 -11.93 -32.44 -60.07
N GLY A 810 -12.08 -33.60 -59.41
CA GLY A 810 -12.36 -34.89 -60.06
C GLY A 810 -11.14 -35.62 -60.67
N TYR A 811 -9.92 -35.17 -60.39
CA TYR A 811 -8.68 -35.77 -60.90
C TYR A 811 -8.21 -36.96 -60.03
N ASP A 812 -8.34 -36.79 -58.71
CA ASP A 812 -8.04 -37.74 -57.62
C ASP A 812 -8.99 -38.94 -57.56
N THR A 813 -10.23 -38.73 -57.97
CA THR A 813 -11.38 -39.62 -57.74
C THR A 813 -11.75 -40.45 -58.97
N SER A 814 -11.56 -39.95 -60.19
CA SER A 814 -11.80 -40.71 -61.43
C SER A 814 -10.93 -41.96 -61.53
N THR A 815 -11.44 -43.06 -62.10
CA THR A 815 -10.70 -44.31 -62.39
C THR A 815 -10.35 -44.50 -63.87
N SER A 816 -11.10 -43.87 -64.78
CA SER A 816 -11.14 -44.23 -66.20
C SER A 816 -11.11 -43.05 -67.17
N SER A 817 -11.34 -41.81 -66.72
CA SER A 817 -11.18 -40.61 -67.54
C SER A 817 -10.77 -39.41 -66.69
N HIS A 818 -9.49 -39.05 -66.78
CA HIS A 818 -8.90 -37.98 -65.98
C HIS A 818 -8.95 -36.61 -66.68
N HIS A 819 -8.82 -36.59 -68.01
CA HIS A 819 -8.70 -35.36 -68.81
C HIS A 819 -9.91 -35.06 -69.72
N GLY A 820 -10.99 -35.83 -69.60
CA GLY A 820 -12.25 -35.57 -70.31
C GLY A 820 -12.29 -36.08 -71.75
N THR A 821 -13.48 -36.00 -72.36
CA THR A 821 -13.74 -36.53 -73.71
C THR A 821 -12.97 -35.74 -74.76
N GLY A 822 -12.11 -36.41 -75.51
CA GLY A 822 -11.31 -35.83 -76.60
C GLY A 822 -9.81 -35.67 -76.30
N SER A 823 -9.38 -35.76 -75.03
CA SER A 823 -7.95 -35.75 -74.67
C SER A 823 -7.24 -37.03 -75.14
N ALA A 824 -5.97 -36.91 -75.54
CA ALA A 824 -5.10 -38.06 -75.85
C ALA A 824 -4.91 -39.01 -74.65
N LEU A 825 -5.10 -38.53 -73.42
CA LEU A 825 -5.08 -39.33 -72.20
C LEU A 825 -6.39 -40.10 -71.94
N ALA A 826 -7.45 -39.84 -72.70
CA ALA A 826 -8.72 -40.58 -72.63
C ALA A 826 -8.80 -41.75 -73.62
N SER A 827 -7.90 -41.82 -74.61
CA SER A 827 -7.85 -42.90 -75.63
C SER A 827 -6.82 -43.99 -75.35
N SER A 828 -5.94 -43.82 -74.34
CA SER A 828 -4.93 -44.82 -73.96
C SER A 828 -4.58 -44.73 -72.47
N THR A 829 -5.24 -45.53 -71.62
CA THR A 829 -4.96 -45.63 -70.18
C THR A 829 -4.34 -46.97 -69.82
N ASN A 830 -3.03 -46.99 -69.56
CA ASN A 830 -2.36 -48.12 -68.92
C ASN A 830 -2.57 -48.05 -67.39
N ASN A 831 -2.74 -49.20 -66.72
CA ASN A 831 -3.05 -49.32 -65.28
C ASN A 831 -2.16 -48.44 -64.39
N ASN A 832 -0.85 -48.38 -64.67
CA ASN A 832 0.09 -47.59 -63.88
C ASN A 832 -0.14 -46.07 -64.00
N MET A 833 -0.70 -45.59 -65.10
CA MET A 833 -0.89 -44.15 -65.34
C MET A 833 -2.02 -43.56 -64.46
N VAL A 834 -3.05 -44.34 -64.13
CA VAL A 834 -4.17 -43.94 -63.26
C VAL A 834 -3.66 -43.43 -61.90
N ALA A 835 -2.64 -44.07 -61.33
CA ALA A 835 -2.06 -43.66 -60.05
C ALA A 835 -1.36 -42.29 -60.13
N TYR A 836 -0.61 -42.03 -61.21
CA TYR A 836 0.03 -40.73 -61.44
C TYR A 836 -0.98 -39.63 -61.75
N MET A 837 -2.09 -39.94 -62.42
CA MET A 837 -3.17 -38.98 -62.70
C MET A 837 -3.99 -38.61 -61.45
N ARG A 838 -4.02 -39.47 -60.42
CA ARG A 838 -4.73 -39.22 -59.15
C ARG A 838 -3.88 -38.51 -58.09
N TYR A 839 -2.60 -38.89 -58.01
CA TYR A 839 -1.73 -38.49 -56.90
C TYR A 839 -0.51 -37.68 -57.36
N GLY A 840 0.07 -38.05 -58.50
CA GLY A 840 1.34 -37.53 -59.01
C GLY A 840 1.23 -36.44 -60.08
N CYS A 841 0.25 -35.52 -59.99
CA CYS A 841 0.03 -34.47 -60.99
C CYS A 841 1.31 -33.63 -61.25
N ASN A 842 2.10 -33.37 -60.19
CA ASN A 842 3.38 -32.68 -60.27
C ASN A 842 4.47 -33.43 -61.06
N TYR A 843 4.23 -34.67 -61.49
CA TYR A 843 5.15 -35.44 -62.33
C TYR A 843 5.03 -35.06 -63.82
N CYS A 844 3.88 -34.54 -64.23
CA CYS A 844 3.62 -34.08 -65.61
C CYS A 844 3.66 -32.55 -65.73
N HIS A 845 3.20 -31.83 -64.69
CA HIS A 845 2.91 -30.39 -64.75
C HIS A 845 4.01 -29.49 -64.15
N SER A 846 5.09 -30.05 -63.61
CA SER A 846 6.28 -29.30 -63.17
C SER A 846 7.35 -29.14 -64.27
N SER A 847 8.28 -28.20 -64.08
CA SER A 847 9.53 -28.05 -64.83
C SER A 847 10.67 -28.99 -64.38
N ASP A 848 10.50 -29.71 -63.28
CA ASP A 848 11.45 -30.69 -62.73
C ASP A 848 10.68 -31.75 -61.92
N ILE A 849 11.18 -32.98 -61.85
CA ILE A 849 10.66 -34.05 -60.96
C ILE A 849 11.50 -34.30 -59.72
N ASN A 850 12.58 -33.54 -59.50
CA ASN A 850 13.36 -33.52 -58.26
C ASN A 850 12.49 -33.13 -57.04
N ALA A 851 12.88 -33.56 -55.84
CA ALA A 851 12.29 -33.09 -54.57
C ALA A 851 12.76 -31.67 -54.19
N ALA A 852 13.85 -31.20 -54.78
CA ALA A 852 14.47 -29.92 -54.48
C ALA A 852 13.59 -28.71 -54.86
N ARG A 853 13.50 -27.75 -53.94
CA ARG A 853 13.06 -26.37 -54.18
C ARG A 853 14.31 -25.53 -54.56
N PRO A 854 14.20 -24.31 -55.11
CA PRO A 854 13.01 -23.45 -55.22
C PRO A 854 11.95 -23.94 -56.23
N ARG A 855 12.36 -24.41 -57.42
CA ARG A 855 11.54 -24.91 -58.57
C ARG A 855 10.11 -25.36 -58.25
N ARG A 856 9.93 -26.33 -57.34
CA ARG A 856 8.59 -26.88 -56.99
C ARG A 856 7.62 -25.87 -56.35
N GLY A 857 8.09 -24.70 -55.91
CA GLY A 857 7.24 -23.56 -55.53
C GLY A 857 6.93 -22.66 -56.74
N GLU A 858 7.92 -22.40 -57.59
CA GLU A 858 7.80 -21.67 -58.86
C GLU A 858 6.72 -22.31 -59.75
N ASP A 859 6.77 -23.65 -59.86
CA ASP A 859 5.84 -24.50 -60.62
C ASP A 859 4.35 -24.25 -60.31
N VAL A 860 4.06 -23.92 -59.04
CA VAL A 860 2.72 -23.84 -58.46
C VAL A 860 2.20 -22.40 -58.41
N HIS A 861 3.06 -21.39 -58.52
CA HIS A 861 2.66 -19.98 -58.56
C HIS A 861 2.55 -19.44 -59.99
N GLY A 862 3.57 -19.68 -60.81
CA GLY A 862 3.65 -19.22 -62.20
C GLY A 862 5.08 -18.88 -62.64
N PHE A 863 5.42 -19.18 -63.89
CA PHE A 863 6.68 -18.87 -64.57
C PHE A 863 6.54 -19.20 -66.07
N ASN A 864 7.60 -18.99 -66.88
CA ASN A 864 7.57 -19.19 -68.35
C ASN A 864 8.39 -20.39 -68.88
N ARG A 865 9.10 -21.14 -68.04
CA ARG A 865 10.14 -22.09 -68.49
C ARG A 865 9.63 -23.53 -68.68
N LEU A 866 10.16 -24.23 -69.69
CA LEU A 866 10.07 -25.69 -69.85
C LEU A 866 11.27 -26.44 -69.22
N ALA A 867 11.07 -27.73 -68.95
CA ALA A 867 12.10 -28.61 -68.43
C ALA A 867 13.27 -28.85 -69.42
N GLY A 868 14.41 -29.30 -68.89
CA GLY A 868 15.54 -29.79 -69.69
C GLY A 868 16.47 -28.73 -70.31
N THR A 869 17.23 -29.18 -71.32
CA THR A 869 18.29 -28.45 -72.04
C THR A 869 18.11 -28.53 -73.57
N GLY A 870 16.91 -28.86 -74.05
CA GLY A 870 16.62 -29.06 -75.47
C GLY A 870 16.22 -27.78 -76.18
N THR A 871 16.78 -27.53 -77.36
CA THR A 871 16.34 -26.46 -78.27
C THR A 871 15.12 -26.92 -79.07
N ASP A 872 13.92 -26.80 -78.50
CA ASP A 872 12.69 -26.84 -79.31
C ASP A 872 12.64 -25.56 -80.16
N ALA A 873 12.49 -25.70 -81.47
CA ALA A 873 12.39 -24.59 -82.41
C ALA A 873 11.12 -23.73 -82.24
N ARG A 874 10.16 -24.13 -81.38
CA ARG A 874 8.98 -23.33 -81.00
C ARG A 874 9.06 -22.72 -79.59
N TRP A 875 9.88 -23.26 -78.69
CA TRP A 875 10.00 -22.80 -77.30
C TRP A 875 11.47 -22.67 -76.85
N PRO A 876 12.34 -21.95 -77.60
CA PRO A 876 13.78 -21.88 -77.31
C PRO A 876 14.04 -21.00 -76.07
N THR A 877 14.69 -21.53 -75.04
CA THR A 877 14.87 -20.82 -73.76
C THR A 877 15.66 -19.51 -73.90
N GLY A 878 15.04 -18.37 -73.54
CA GLY A 878 15.74 -17.08 -73.40
C GLY A 878 15.04 -15.89 -74.05
N THR A 879 15.81 -14.87 -74.45
CA THR A 879 15.31 -13.61 -75.04
C THR A 879 14.77 -13.75 -76.46
N THR A 880 14.75 -14.97 -77.01
CA THR A 880 14.28 -15.32 -78.35
C THR A 880 13.01 -16.18 -78.35
N GLU A 881 12.30 -16.27 -77.22
CA GLU A 881 11.02 -16.98 -77.10
C GLU A 881 9.91 -16.30 -77.94
N THR A 882 9.69 -16.80 -79.15
CA THR A 882 8.64 -16.32 -80.08
C THR A 882 7.22 -16.73 -79.68
N SER A 883 7.05 -17.56 -78.65
CA SER A 883 5.77 -18.13 -78.24
C SER A 883 5.80 -18.47 -76.73
N ARG A 884 4.69 -18.28 -76.01
CA ARG A 884 4.57 -18.58 -74.56
C ARG A 884 4.06 -20.00 -74.32
N PRO A 885 4.72 -20.86 -73.53
CA PRO A 885 4.31 -22.24 -73.35
C PRO A 885 3.08 -22.36 -72.43
N TYR A 886 1.89 -22.16 -72.99
CA TYR A 886 0.61 -22.27 -72.30
C TYR A 886 0.19 -23.72 -71.98
N GLY A 887 0.87 -24.71 -72.56
CA GLY A 887 0.59 -26.14 -72.37
C GLY A 887 0.76 -26.60 -70.92
N PHE A 888 -0.21 -27.36 -70.42
CA PHE A 888 -0.25 -27.80 -69.02
C PHE A 888 0.80 -28.88 -68.69
N ILE A 889 1.22 -29.69 -69.67
CA ILE A 889 2.31 -30.67 -69.52
C ILE A 889 3.65 -29.97 -69.83
N ARG A 890 4.60 -30.02 -68.90
CA ARG A 890 5.84 -29.22 -68.93
C ARG A 890 7.13 -29.99 -68.65
N ASN A 891 7.01 -31.24 -68.17
CA ASN A 891 8.15 -32.08 -67.82
C ASN A 891 8.68 -32.89 -69.02
N THR A 892 9.96 -32.77 -69.33
CA THR A 892 10.66 -33.47 -70.42
C THR A 892 11.80 -34.37 -69.94
N VAL A 893 11.96 -34.57 -68.62
CA VAL A 893 13.15 -35.22 -68.07
C VAL A 893 12.97 -36.74 -67.92
N THR A 894 14.07 -37.47 -68.04
CA THR A 894 14.13 -38.93 -67.90
C THR A 894 13.38 -39.41 -66.65
N PRO A 895 12.42 -40.36 -66.77
CA PRO A 895 12.15 -41.22 -67.93
C PRO A 895 10.94 -40.79 -68.80
N LEU A 896 10.50 -39.54 -68.74
CA LEU A 896 9.45 -38.96 -69.59
C LEU A 896 10.07 -38.23 -70.79
N PHE A 897 10.24 -38.92 -71.92
CA PHE A 897 10.72 -38.30 -73.16
C PHE A 897 9.53 -37.79 -73.98
N LEU A 898 9.28 -36.49 -73.88
CA LEU A 898 8.27 -35.78 -74.66
C LEU A 898 8.76 -35.45 -76.08
N THR A 899 9.24 -36.46 -76.81
CA THR A 899 9.54 -36.32 -78.24
C THR A 899 8.30 -35.86 -79.02
N ASN A 900 8.43 -34.75 -79.74
CA ASN A 900 7.38 -34.14 -80.56
C ASN A 900 6.10 -33.74 -79.79
N HIS A 901 6.19 -33.45 -78.49
CA HIS A 901 5.08 -32.84 -77.75
C HIS A 901 4.85 -31.39 -78.21
N ARG A 902 3.76 -31.16 -78.94
CA ARG A 902 3.39 -29.87 -79.54
C ARG A 902 2.09 -29.37 -78.90
N PRO A 903 2.12 -28.71 -77.73
CA PRO A 903 0.95 -28.05 -77.19
C PRO A 903 0.62 -26.84 -78.07
N LEU A 904 -0.37 -26.98 -78.95
CA LEU A 904 -0.77 -25.93 -79.89
C LEU A 904 -1.62 -24.88 -79.16
N THR A 905 -1.41 -23.60 -79.47
CA THR A 905 -1.94 -22.48 -78.69
C THR A 905 -2.82 -21.55 -79.54
N ALA A 906 -3.97 -21.16 -78.98
CA ALA A 906 -4.98 -20.32 -79.64
C ALA A 906 -5.52 -20.86 -80.99
N ALA A 907 -6.41 -20.10 -81.61
CA ALA A 907 -7.00 -20.43 -82.91
C ALA A 907 -6.03 -20.07 -84.05
N GLY A 908 -5.76 -21.03 -84.94
CA GLY A 908 -4.90 -20.85 -86.13
C GLY A 908 -3.64 -21.72 -86.14
N GLU A 909 -3.15 -22.20 -85.00
CA GLU A 909 -1.93 -23.04 -84.94
C GLU A 909 -2.16 -24.52 -85.29
N LEU A 910 -3.41 -24.92 -85.52
CA LEU A 910 -3.86 -26.29 -85.72
C LEU A 910 -3.49 -26.85 -87.10
N THR A 911 -2.37 -27.56 -87.15
CA THR A 911 -1.95 -28.40 -88.28
C THR A 911 -1.85 -29.87 -87.84
N SER A 912 -2.06 -30.82 -88.76
CA SER A 912 -2.10 -32.24 -88.46
C SER A 912 -0.76 -32.83 -88.02
N GLY A 913 -0.79 -33.73 -87.04
CA GLY A 913 0.36 -34.47 -86.55
C GLY A 913 0.04 -35.32 -85.33
N SER A 914 0.86 -36.33 -85.03
CA SER A 914 0.76 -37.15 -83.83
C SER A 914 1.73 -36.64 -82.74
N ALA A 915 1.31 -36.71 -81.48
CA ALA A 915 2.15 -36.38 -80.32
C ALA A 915 2.21 -37.59 -79.38
N THR A 916 3.32 -38.32 -79.42
CA THR A 916 3.52 -39.57 -78.68
C THR A 916 4.44 -39.36 -77.49
N CYS A 917 3.89 -39.38 -76.27
CA CYS A 917 4.69 -39.64 -75.08
C CYS A 917 5.30 -41.05 -75.17
N ALA A 918 6.62 -41.13 -75.10
CA ALA A 918 7.36 -42.39 -75.08
C ALA A 918 8.39 -42.38 -73.95
N SER A 919 8.68 -43.55 -73.38
CA SER A 919 9.65 -43.68 -72.29
C SER A 919 10.82 -44.56 -72.67
N ALA A 920 12.04 -44.07 -72.48
CA ALA A 920 13.26 -44.84 -72.74
C ALA A 920 13.66 -45.80 -71.60
N ASN A 921 12.82 -46.03 -70.59
CA ASN A 921 13.11 -46.98 -69.51
C ASN A 921 11.89 -47.79 -69.04
N THR A 922 12.15 -48.82 -68.25
CA THR A 922 11.15 -49.79 -67.79
C THR A 922 10.28 -49.31 -66.61
N THR A 923 10.57 -48.18 -65.98
CA THR A 923 9.88 -47.68 -64.76
C THR A 923 9.01 -46.42 -64.99
N SER A 924 8.97 -45.89 -66.21
CA SER A 924 8.17 -44.69 -66.55
C SER A 924 6.65 -44.95 -66.61
N PRO A 925 5.80 -43.96 -66.27
CA PRO A 925 4.35 -44.07 -66.43
C PRO A 925 3.88 -44.06 -67.90
N CYS A 926 4.55 -43.33 -68.81
CA CYS A 926 4.14 -43.21 -70.22
C CYS A 926 4.81 -44.28 -71.10
N ARG A 927 4.41 -45.54 -70.87
CA ARG A 927 5.15 -46.73 -71.32
C ARG A 927 4.77 -47.26 -72.72
N ASN A 928 3.72 -46.73 -73.33
CA ASN A 928 3.26 -47.02 -74.70
C ASN A 928 2.73 -45.72 -75.33
N GLY A 929 2.82 -45.58 -76.65
CA GLY A 929 2.43 -44.37 -77.36
C GLY A 929 0.96 -44.00 -77.13
N MET A 930 0.70 -42.73 -76.83
CA MET A 930 -0.64 -42.16 -76.92
C MET A 930 -1.11 -42.12 -78.37
N GLY A 931 -2.42 -42.31 -78.59
CA GLY A 931 -3.00 -42.33 -79.92
C GLY A 931 -2.90 -40.97 -80.64
N SER A 932 -2.97 -41.00 -81.97
CA SER A 932 -3.09 -39.80 -82.79
C SER A 932 -4.27 -38.94 -82.35
N TYR A 933 -4.07 -37.63 -82.22
CA TYR A 933 -5.15 -36.67 -81.96
C TYR A 933 -5.57 -35.98 -83.27
N SER A 934 -6.84 -35.62 -83.37
CA SER A 934 -7.37 -34.86 -84.51
C SER A 934 -7.14 -33.36 -84.32
N PRO A 935 -6.84 -32.59 -85.39
CA PRO A 935 -6.86 -31.12 -85.33
C PRO A 935 -8.19 -30.60 -84.78
N GLY A 936 -8.13 -29.65 -83.85
CA GLY A 936 -9.30 -29.16 -83.10
C GLY A 936 -9.61 -29.95 -81.82
N GLY A 937 -8.91 -31.06 -81.55
CA GLY A 937 -8.95 -31.74 -80.26
C GLY A 937 -8.28 -30.94 -79.14
N VAL A 938 -8.69 -31.20 -77.90
CA VAL A 938 -7.99 -30.76 -76.68
C VAL A 938 -6.95 -31.82 -76.32
N TYR A 939 -5.78 -31.41 -75.81
CA TYR A 939 -4.78 -32.33 -75.27
C TYR A 939 -4.91 -32.41 -73.75
#